data_AF-A0A094HB00-F1
#
_entry.id   AF-A0A094HB00-F1
#
_cell.length_a   1.000
_cell.length_b   1.000
_cell.length_c   1.000
_cell.angle_alpha   90.00
_cell.angle_beta   90.00
_cell.angle_gamma   90.00
#
_symmetry.space_group_name_H-M   'P 1'
#
loop_
_entity.id
_entity.type
_entity.pdbx_description
1 polymer ?
#
loop_
_entity_poly.entity_id
_entity_poly.type
_entity_poly.pdbx_seq_one_letter_code
_entity_poly.pdbx_strand_id
1 'polypeptide(L)'
;MAPSTSQLSGNISPSMEDTADFADANRGFVESLNPCLIKNARGDTVWDNDEFNFLHQQPCPETVNPGLWRQAQLLSKQGLYRISPSIYQVRGFDISHITFVEGKTGIIVIDPLISCECAAAARELYYKHRGVRPVKAMIYTHSHLDHFGGASGVLPPVTKENSAVPVPIIAPEHFMEEATSENIFAGPIMRQRAKHMYGSQLPRSPIGQIGVGLGMGTSRGTTSLVPPTIDITHTGQTLTIDGVRMVFQMVPNTEAPAELNIHFPDEKALLVAECATHALHNIATLRGALVRDAKAWSRYLDETLMLYCEDSTSDVQFGSHAWPTWGVEKIKKFLGQQRDLYAYIHDQTVRQMNQGWNGTEIAERMVIPPSLSREWHTQGFYGSVSHNVKAIYQRYMTWFDGSAENLWKWPPKEEGVRYITCMGGTEEVLKKSQVFIDQGDLRFAATLLGHVVAAGDEPGNNAVAYLQCKKLLAVVFEQLGFGSENATWRNFYLSQSLDLKNGKRTPPGKNSSGMAAFAPNLLVEQWFGALSITIDGQEAGKEEQPFCIDIHVKDISEDWRLILSNGALSYRRQPNEEQSSSRTESDLALTLDKIGLCRFLNGKSSSSDILAVRGDVQAINKLLSFASITSEVKNHCTNCEKRDERCQRREHNRRLPSRRSPDPATSVFPLDRRPDVAATPPLTNDTLETPSALEYIDEREHRLNQPPRLTASVDRGYIGESSVMSNHGPLTSESTATLGSFSASLEMQTVIATRADQLPSQLMIDASSAAYFKYLYHRIPVVDRQDITALCPSTLLLQSLCFVGSFLRHPKSTKDLQKLEEYYARAKMLFFLNQEKEPLTTLKALCFFTLWNVKPPSVVTIDCSWNWLGLAMRLATQMGLHRESTYLQRSTPSCARRIAWYLYAQDKMQAACFGRPQMLRTQDFDLRPLSLADFSSCENDQARSFILWTELAKIYARMLSAKDAEFSIASEEVLCVLGDLRTWALSTSADFRICDDQGNKVYHREYYEYLACYFTCIITYFHNFGKYFQPSVASRMSLVASSCIIGLYQEMDYRDDINYLTAINNWSMMAASLPQLDNIPRENHGINARGNASNHGPSSLEELDTLLDILRQRGFKFPGSKSIVSKIEHLKLEALSQHNDPSSPTSGPARRHLSEPHPEPHLTVLRVHELFPFPKTLSSRLELLDAIEAEDAIDGFFSNYADWSIGNMFGFDDINLLDYA
;
A
#
# COMPACT_ATOMS: atom_id res chain seq x y z
N MET A 1 9.43 -34.10 -27.14
CA MET A 1 9.45 -32.63 -27.28
C MET A 1 8.20 -32.24 -28.06
N ALA A 2 7.12 -31.87 -27.37
CA ALA A 2 6.00 -31.16 -28.03
C ALA A 2 6.48 -29.73 -28.36
N PRO A 3 6.11 -29.16 -29.52
CA PRO A 3 6.61 -27.86 -29.92
C PRO A 3 6.01 -26.81 -28.99
N SER A 4 6.85 -26.25 -28.11
CA SER A 4 6.52 -25.02 -27.40
C SER A 4 6.29 -23.91 -28.42
N THR A 5 5.59 -22.86 -28.00
CA THR A 5 5.44 -21.54 -28.63
C THR A 5 6.72 -20.88 -29.18
N SER A 6 7.87 -21.57 -29.13
CA SER A 6 9.11 -21.34 -29.89
C SER A 6 8.97 -21.16 -31.41
N GLN A 7 7.80 -21.41 -32.02
CA GLN A 7 7.62 -21.17 -33.46
C GLN A 7 7.35 -19.69 -33.82
N LEU A 8 7.06 -18.81 -32.86
CA LEU A 8 6.82 -17.38 -33.15
C LEU A 8 8.03 -16.47 -32.91
N SER A 9 9.10 -16.99 -32.29
CA SER A 9 10.41 -16.33 -32.22
C SER A 9 11.47 -17.38 -32.56
N GLY A 10 12.13 -17.27 -33.71
CA GLY A 10 13.32 -18.10 -33.97
C GLY A 10 14.23 -18.05 -32.74
N ASN A 11 14.73 -19.21 -32.26
CA ASN A 11 15.46 -19.34 -30.99
C ASN A 11 16.63 -18.35 -30.91
N ILE A 12 16.37 -17.16 -30.36
CA ILE A 12 17.36 -16.14 -30.07
C ILE A 12 17.79 -16.41 -28.63
N SER A 13 18.92 -17.09 -28.49
CA SER A 13 19.59 -17.34 -27.22
C SER A 13 20.99 -16.71 -27.23
N PRO A 14 21.65 -16.56 -26.07
CA PRO A 14 23.05 -16.20 -26.02
C PRO A 14 23.92 -17.23 -26.76
N SER A 15 25.05 -16.77 -27.30
CA SER A 15 26.02 -17.66 -27.98
C SER A 15 26.85 -18.43 -26.95
N MET A 16 26.96 -19.75 -27.11
CA MET A 16 27.86 -20.59 -26.31
C MET A 16 29.35 -20.32 -26.61
N GLU A 17 29.66 -19.69 -27.73
CA GLU A 17 31.03 -19.25 -28.06
C GLU A 17 31.44 -18.00 -27.27
N ASP A 18 30.47 -17.26 -26.70
CA ASP A 18 30.75 -16.12 -25.82
C ASP A 18 31.24 -16.60 -24.44
N THR A 19 32.54 -16.44 -24.25
CA THR A 19 33.28 -16.84 -23.04
C THR A 19 33.69 -15.64 -22.18
N ALA A 20 33.18 -14.44 -22.44
CA ALA A 20 33.56 -13.23 -21.70
C ALA A 20 33.33 -13.35 -20.19
N ASP A 21 32.20 -13.94 -19.77
CA ASP A 21 31.88 -14.19 -18.36
C ASP A 21 32.95 -15.05 -17.66
N PHE A 22 33.55 -16.03 -18.34
CA PHE A 22 34.61 -16.85 -17.74
C PHE A 22 35.87 -16.04 -17.47
N ALA A 23 36.21 -15.10 -18.36
CA ALA A 23 37.32 -14.19 -18.17
C ALA A 23 37.04 -13.21 -17.01
N ASP A 24 35.84 -12.62 -16.98
CA ASP A 24 35.43 -11.68 -15.93
C ASP A 24 35.31 -12.37 -14.57
N ALA A 25 34.82 -13.61 -14.53
CA ALA A 25 34.81 -14.44 -13.32
C ALA A 25 36.21 -14.81 -12.82
N ASN A 26 37.18 -15.08 -13.70
CA ASN A 26 38.54 -15.41 -13.27
C ASN A 26 39.38 -14.16 -12.90
N ARG A 27 38.95 -12.98 -13.30
CA ARG A 27 39.72 -11.74 -13.14
C ARG A 27 39.92 -11.42 -11.66
N GLY A 28 41.17 -11.11 -11.30
CA GLY A 28 41.55 -10.77 -9.93
C GLY A 28 41.69 -11.96 -8.99
N PHE A 29 41.59 -13.21 -9.47
CA PHE A 29 41.80 -14.41 -8.65
C PHE A 29 43.15 -14.36 -7.90
N VAL A 30 43.11 -14.66 -6.60
CA VAL A 30 44.29 -14.70 -5.72
C VAL A 30 44.60 -16.13 -5.31
N GLU A 31 43.64 -16.82 -4.70
CA GLU A 31 43.82 -18.17 -4.15
C GLU A 31 42.45 -18.83 -3.92
N SER A 32 42.38 -20.15 -4.09
CA SER A 32 41.21 -20.96 -3.75
C SER A 32 41.45 -21.76 -2.46
N LEU A 33 40.37 -22.17 -1.79
CA LEU A 33 40.48 -23.09 -0.65
C LEU A 33 40.53 -24.54 -1.16
N ASN A 34 41.53 -25.33 -0.74
CA ASN A 34 41.68 -26.72 -1.19
C ASN A 34 42.01 -27.67 -0.01
N PRO A 35 41.11 -28.62 0.33
CA PRO A 35 39.75 -28.77 -0.19
C PRO A 35 38.87 -27.58 0.23
N CYS A 36 37.84 -27.26 -0.56
CA CYS A 36 36.88 -26.19 -0.23
C CYS A 36 35.80 -26.67 0.75
N LEU A 37 36.24 -27.18 1.90
CA LEU A 37 35.43 -27.82 2.92
C LEU A 37 35.49 -27.02 4.23
N ILE A 38 34.35 -26.43 4.61
CA ILE A 38 34.18 -25.66 5.82
C ILE A 38 33.40 -26.50 6.83
N LYS A 39 33.95 -26.63 8.04
CA LYS A 39 33.37 -27.43 9.12
C LYS A 39 33.07 -26.57 10.34
N ASN A 40 32.06 -26.99 11.11
CA ASN A 40 31.81 -26.40 12.43
C ASN A 40 32.77 -26.97 13.48
N ALA A 41 32.70 -26.45 14.71
CA ALA A 41 33.53 -26.89 15.84
C ALA A 41 33.33 -28.37 16.22
N ARG A 42 32.23 -29.01 15.82
CA ARG A 42 31.96 -30.44 16.04
C ARG A 42 32.52 -31.34 14.92
N GLY A 43 33.03 -30.74 13.85
CA GLY A 43 33.52 -31.45 12.67
C GLY A 43 32.45 -31.76 11.62
N ASP A 44 31.21 -31.27 11.79
CA ASP A 44 30.16 -31.42 10.78
C ASP A 44 30.44 -30.50 9.59
N THR A 45 30.16 -30.96 8.37
CA THR A 45 30.24 -30.14 7.16
C THR A 45 29.19 -29.03 7.19
N VAL A 46 29.65 -27.78 7.12
CA VAL A 46 28.81 -26.58 6.98
C VAL A 46 28.64 -26.20 5.52
N TRP A 47 29.73 -26.28 4.76
CA TRP A 47 29.78 -26.00 3.33
C TRP A 47 30.85 -26.85 2.67
N ASP A 48 30.54 -27.40 1.51
CA ASP A 48 31.47 -28.18 0.69
C ASP A 48 31.23 -27.80 -0.78
N ASN A 49 32.12 -26.97 -1.33
CA ASN A 49 32.03 -26.58 -2.74
C ASN A 49 32.62 -27.66 -3.67
N ASP A 50 33.45 -28.57 -3.15
CA ASP A 50 34.11 -29.61 -3.94
C ASP A 50 33.12 -30.68 -4.40
N GLU A 51 31.95 -30.80 -3.75
CA GLU A 51 30.83 -31.62 -4.22
C GLU A 51 30.38 -31.26 -5.64
N PHE A 52 30.69 -30.04 -6.13
CA PHE A 52 30.33 -29.54 -7.45
C PHE A 52 31.41 -29.75 -8.52
N ASN A 53 32.51 -30.43 -8.21
CA ASN A 53 33.62 -30.67 -9.16
C ASN A 53 33.21 -31.42 -10.43
N PHE A 54 32.07 -32.13 -10.41
CA PHE A 54 31.51 -32.76 -11.60
C PHE A 54 31.15 -31.74 -12.70
N LEU A 55 30.95 -30.46 -12.37
CA LEU A 55 30.70 -29.38 -13.34
C LEU A 55 31.87 -29.14 -14.30
N HIS A 56 33.09 -29.55 -13.92
CA HIS A 56 34.27 -29.44 -14.77
C HIS A 56 34.42 -30.60 -15.77
N GLN A 57 33.59 -31.64 -15.64
CA GLN A 57 33.56 -32.74 -16.59
C GLN A 57 32.85 -32.30 -17.88
N GLN A 58 33.36 -32.75 -19.02
CA GLN A 58 32.83 -32.45 -20.34
C GLN A 58 32.53 -33.75 -21.08
N PRO A 59 31.48 -33.80 -21.94
CA PRO A 59 30.55 -32.72 -22.31
C PRO A 59 29.44 -32.46 -21.25
N CYS A 60 28.63 -31.42 -21.45
CA CYS A 60 27.41 -31.18 -20.66
C CYS A 60 26.49 -32.43 -20.70
N PRO A 61 26.05 -32.97 -19.55
CA PRO A 61 25.16 -34.14 -19.51
C PRO A 61 23.79 -33.86 -20.13
N GLU A 62 23.17 -34.88 -20.75
CA GLU A 62 21.83 -34.78 -21.37
C GLU A 62 20.72 -34.46 -20.35
N THR A 63 20.96 -34.72 -19.06
CA THR A 63 20.01 -34.45 -17.97
C THR A 63 20.07 -33.00 -17.47
N VAL A 64 20.80 -32.11 -18.15
CA VAL A 64 20.99 -30.72 -17.76
C VAL A 64 20.85 -29.78 -18.96
N ASN A 65 20.12 -28.68 -18.77
CA ASN A 65 20.09 -27.59 -19.74
C ASN A 65 21.50 -26.98 -19.92
N PRO A 66 22.03 -26.86 -21.15
CA PRO A 66 23.38 -26.35 -21.40
C PRO A 66 23.66 -24.93 -20.86
N GLY A 67 22.68 -24.02 -20.92
CA GLY A 67 22.81 -22.66 -20.38
C GLY A 67 22.94 -22.67 -18.86
N LEU A 68 22.12 -23.47 -18.19
CA LEU A 68 22.21 -23.67 -16.75
C LEU A 68 23.52 -24.34 -16.33
N TRP A 69 24.03 -25.30 -17.11
CA TRP A 69 25.33 -25.91 -16.88
C TRP A 69 26.47 -24.89 -16.96
N ARG A 70 26.47 -24.02 -17.99
CA ARG A 70 27.42 -22.90 -18.10
C ARG A 70 27.35 -21.98 -16.87
N GLN A 71 26.14 -21.59 -16.45
CA GLN A 71 25.95 -20.73 -15.27
C GLN A 71 26.49 -21.40 -14.01
N ALA A 72 26.23 -22.70 -13.81
CA ALA A 72 26.75 -23.46 -12.69
C ALA A 72 28.28 -23.52 -12.68
N GLN A 73 28.93 -23.71 -13.84
CA GLN A 73 30.38 -23.70 -13.97
C GLN A 73 31.02 -22.36 -13.59
N LEU A 74 30.34 -21.25 -13.88
CA LEU A 74 30.80 -19.91 -13.51
C LEU A 74 30.65 -19.67 -12.01
N LEU A 75 29.51 -20.05 -11.44
CA LEU A 75 29.20 -19.88 -10.01
C LEU A 75 29.96 -20.85 -9.09
N SER A 76 30.42 -21.99 -9.59
CA SER A 76 31.21 -22.95 -8.80
C SER A 76 32.64 -22.47 -8.53
N LYS A 77 33.09 -21.43 -9.23
CA LYS A 77 34.40 -20.81 -9.01
C LYS A 77 34.45 -20.16 -7.62
N GLN A 78 35.28 -20.72 -6.75
CA GLN A 78 35.46 -20.24 -5.38
C GLN A 78 36.86 -19.66 -5.14
N GLY A 79 36.98 -18.85 -4.10
CA GLY A 79 38.26 -18.32 -3.62
C GLY A 79 38.24 -16.84 -3.30
N LEU A 80 39.42 -16.29 -3.05
CA LEU A 80 39.67 -14.87 -2.84
C LEU A 80 39.98 -14.18 -4.17
N TYR A 81 39.29 -13.07 -4.42
CA TYR A 81 39.44 -12.24 -5.62
C TYR A 81 39.73 -10.79 -5.22
N ARG A 82 40.59 -10.13 -5.99
CA ARG A 82 40.86 -8.69 -5.90
C ARG A 82 39.97 -7.95 -6.89
N ILE A 83 39.12 -7.05 -6.39
CA ILE A 83 38.18 -6.26 -7.20
C ILE A 83 38.81 -4.93 -7.60
N SER A 84 39.44 -4.24 -6.65
CA SER A 84 40.14 -2.98 -6.86
C SER A 84 41.44 -2.98 -6.04
N PRO A 85 42.25 -1.90 -6.05
CA PRO A 85 43.43 -1.81 -5.20
C PRO A 85 43.21 -2.21 -3.74
N SER A 86 42.11 -1.74 -3.12
CA SER A 86 41.81 -1.95 -1.70
C SER A 86 40.59 -2.86 -1.42
N ILE A 87 39.84 -3.28 -2.44
CA ILE A 87 38.63 -4.10 -2.29
C ILE A 87 38.91 -5.56 -2.71
N TYR A 88 38.57 -6.48 -1.82
CA TYR A 88 38.68 -7.93 -2.01
C TYR A 88 37.34 -8.61 -1.76
N GLN A 89 37.07 -9.71 -2.46
CA GLN A 89 35.83 -10.47 -2.31
C GLN A 89 36.16 -11.97 -2.21
N VAL A 90 35.54 -12.66 -1.26
CA VAL A 90 35.58 -14.13 -1.19
C VAL A 90 34.28 -14.68 -1.75
N ARG A 91 34.39 -15.59 -2.72
CA ARG A 91 33.27 -16.17 -3.47
C ARG A 91 33.22 -17.69 -3.30
N GLY A 92 32.03 -18.27 -3.42
CA GLY A 92 31.82 -19.72 -3.39
C GLY A 92 32.02 -20.40 -2.02
N PHE A 93 32.03 -19.62 -0.93
CA PHE A 93 32.03 -20.15 0.46
C PHE A 93 30.60 -20.25 1.04
N ASP A 94 29.62 -19.67 0.34
CA ASP A 94 28.20 -19.70 0.64
C ASP A 94 27.43 -19.35 -0.66
N ILE A 95 26.11 -19.13 -0.57
CA ILE A 95 25.32 -18.63 -1.70
C ILE A 95 25.72 -17.20 -2.12
N SER A 96 26.05 -16.37 -1.14
CA SER A 96 26.46 -14.97 -1.28
C SER A 96 27.97 -14.82 -1.15
N HIS A 97 28.43 -13.60 -1.37
CA HIS A 97 29.82 -13.18 -1.29
C HIS A 97 30.04 -12.24 -0.13
N ILE A 98 31.22 -12.34 0.47
CA ILE A 98 31.68 -11.43 1.52
C ILE A 98 32.78 -10.55 0.95
N THR A 99 32.64 -9.25 1.17
CA THR A 99 33.60 -8.24 0.66
C THR A 99 34.38 -7.63 1.82
N PHE A 100 35.69 -7.49 1.62
CA PHE A 100 36.62 -6.84 2.54
C PHE A 100 37.19 -5.59 1.88
N VAL A 101 36.98 -4.43 2.50
CA VAL A 101 37.52 -3.14 2.04
C VAL A 101 38.61 -2.68 3.00
N GLU A 102 39.84 -2.54 2.50
CA GLU A 102 40.99 -2.11 3.29
C GLU A 102 40.94 -0.62 3.58
N GLY A 103 40.91 -0.26 4.87
CA GLY A 103 41.10 1.11 5.34
C GLY A 103 42.54 1.38 5.76
N LYS A 104 42.75 2.53 6.42
CA LYS A 104 44.06 2.96 6.93
C LYS A 104 44.62 2.02 7.99
N THR A 105 43.77 1.49 8.87
CA THR A 105 44.20 0.73 10.05
C THR A 105 43.51 -0.62 10.22
N GLY A 106 42.49 -0.93 9.42
CA GLY A 106 41.74 -2.18 9.48
C GLY A 106 40.96 -2.48 8.21
N ILE A 107 39.82 -3.16 8.36
CA ILE A 107 38.93 -3.56 7.26
C ILE A 107 37.47 -3.22 7.55
N ILE A 108 36.72 -2.91 6.50
CA ILE A 108 35.26 -2.88 6.50
C ILE A 108 34.77 -4.18 5.86
N VAL A 109 33.82 -4.87 6.52
CA VAL A 109 33.23 -6.12 6.02
C VAL A 109 31.85 -5.83 5.46
N ILE A 110 31.53 -6.33 4.28
CA ILE A 110 30.21 -6.16 3.66
C ILE A 110 29.65 -7.56 3.42
N ASP A 111 28.41 -7.77 3.85
CA ASP A 111 27.60 -8.98 3.68
C ASP A 111 28.29 -10.27 4.18
N PRO A 112 28.31 -10.53 5.50
CA PRO A 112 29.04 -11.65 6.09
C PRO A 112 28.37 -13.03 5.90
N LEU A 113 27.85 -13.35 4.72
CA LEU A 113 27.32 -14.70 4.36
C LEU A 113 26.13 -15.17 5.23
N ILE A 114 25.68 -16.42 5.06
CA ILE A 114 24.63 -17.04 5.90
C ILE A 114 25.22 -17.51 7.24
N SER A 115 26.36 -18.19 7.21
CA SER A 115 26.89 -18.91 8.38
C SER A 115 28.15 -18.26 8.95
N CYS A 116 28.22 -18.18 10.28
CA CYS A 116 29.38 -17.64 11.01
C CYS A 116 30.67 -18.39 10.66
N GLU A 117 30.59 -19.71 10.49
CA GLU A 117 31.73 -20.56 10.12
C GLU A 117 32.27 -20.21 8.72
N CYS A 118 31.38 -19.97 7.75
CA CYS A 118 31.76 -19.56 6.41
C CYS A 118 32.39 -18.16 6.41
N ALA A 119 31.79 -17.21 7.13
CA ALA A 119 32.30 -15.85 7.24
C ALA A 119 33.68 -15.81 7.91
N ALA A 120 33.88 -16.61 8.97
CA ALA A 120 35.18 -16.79 9.61
C ALA A 120 36.21 -17.38 8.64
N ALA A 121 35.86 -18.46 7.93
CA ALA A 121 36.75 -19.08 6.95
C ALA A 121 37.16 -18.11 5.82
N ALA A 122 36.22 -17.29 5.33
CA ALA A 122 36.50 -16.28 4.32
C ALA A 122 37.46 -15.20 4.84
N ARG A 123 37.26 -14.75 6.09
CA ARG A 123 38.17 -13.80 6.75
C ARG A 123 39.57 -14.37 6.95
N GLU A 124 39.70 -15.65 7.31
CA GLU A 124 40.99 -16.32 7.43
C GLU A 124 41.69 -16.46 6.08
N LEU A 125 40.96 -16.79 5.00
CA LEU A 125 41.52 -16.81 3.65
C LEU A 125 42.01 -15.42 3.23
N TYR A 126 41.26 -14.36 3.52
CA TYR A 126 41.69 -12.99 3.29
C TYR A 126 42.96 -12.64 4.10
N TYR A 127 43.00 -12.93 5.41
CA TYR A 127 44.16 -12.65 6.27
C TYR A 127 45.42 -13.38 5.85
N LYS A 128 45.31 -14.61 5.33
CA LYS A 128 46.44 -15.37 4.78
C LYS A 128 47.23 -14.56 3.73
N HIS A 129 46.54 -13.73 2.94
CA HIS A 129 47.14 -12.96 1.86
C HIS A 129 47.35 -11.47 2.18
N ARG A 130 46.58 -10.91 3.11
CA ARG A 130 46.53 -9.44 3.37
C ARG A 130 46.97 -9.03 4.79
N GLY A 131 47.29 -10.01 5.63
CA GLY A 131 47.65 -9.83 7.04
C GLY A 131 46.42 -9.67 7.95
N VAL A 132 46.61 -9.91 9.24
CA VAL A 132 45.55 -9.73 10.25
C VAL A 132 45.27 -8.24 10.42
N ARG A 133 44.04 -7.84 10.18
CA ARG A 133 43.57 -6.45 10.25
C ARG A 133 42.28 -6.37 11.06
N PRO A 134 42.15 -5.48 12.05
CA PRO A 134 40.94 -5.41 12.86
C PRO A 134 39.73 -4.96 12.02
N VAL A 135 38.55 -5.53 12.30
CA VAL A 135 37.28 -5.08 11.71
C VAL A 135 36.90 -3.72 12.28
N LYS A 136 36.73 -2.73 11.42
CA LYS A 136 36.42 -1.33 11.76
C LYS A 136 34.97 -0.95 11.53
N ALA A 137 34.30 -1.62 10.60
CA ALA A 137 32.87 -1.53 10.39
C ALA A 137 32.36 -2.80 9.71
N MET A 138 31.06 -3.01 9.80
CA MET A 138 30.35 -4.01 9.02
C MET A 138 29.15 -3.35 8.32
N ILE A 139 28.82 -3.81 7.13
CA ILE A 139 27.68 -3.31 6.35
C ILE A 139 26.80 -4.48 5.95
N TYR A 140 25.50 -4.33 6.16
CA TYR A 140 24.47 -5.15 5.56
C TYR A 140 23.89 -4.37 4.38
N THR A 141 24.02 -4.91 3.18
CA THR A 141 23.42 -4.26 2.00
C THR A 141 21.90 -4.31 2.05
N HIS A 142 21.33 -5.40 2.56
CA HIS A 142 19.88 -5.57 2.63
C HIS A 142 19.42 -6.67 3.60
N SER A 143 18.11 -6.78 3.79
CA SER A 143 17.45 -7.56 4.84
C SER A 143 17.34 -9.09 4.61
N HIS A 144 18.12 -9.69 3.72
CA HIS A 144 18.13 -11.16 3.54
C HIS A 144 19.22 -11.87 4.33
N LEU A 145 18.91 -13.11 4.75
CA LEU A 145 19.73 -13.89 5.69
C LEU A 145 21.17 -14.12 5.22
N ASP A 146 21.38 -14.27 3.93
CA ASP A 146 22.68 -14.46 3.30
C ASP A 146 23.59 -13.22 3.31
N HIS A 147 23.08 -12.08 3.76
CA HIS A 147 23.82 -10.82 3.83
C HIS A 147 24.06 -10.34 5.26
N PHE A 148 23.55 -11.04 6.27
CA PHE A 148 23.81 -10.71 7.67
C PHE A 148 24.09 -11.93 8.56
N GLY A 149 23.72 -13.13 8.12
CA GLY A 149 23.69 -14.35 8.92
C GLY A 149 25.02 -14.72 9.57
N GLY A 150 26.16 -14.51 8.91
CA GLY A 150 27.47 -14.85 9.47
C GLY A 150 28.17 -13.74 10.25
N ALA A 151 27.46 -12.65 10.61
CA ALA A 151 28.02 -11.49 11.31
C ALA A 151 28.90 -11.81 12.53
N SER A 152 28.43 -12.69 13.43
CA SER A 152 29.21 -13.06 14.62
C SER A 152 30.49 -13.83 14.31
N GLY A 153 30.67 -14.36 13.10
CA GLY A 153 31.90 -15.03 12.66
C GLY A 153 33.05 -14.08 12.34
N VAL A 154 32.76 -12.80 12.10
CA VAL A 154 33.74 -11.77 11.72
C VAL A 154 33.90 -10.67 12.77
N LEU A 155 32.87 -10.41 13.57
CA LEU A 155 32.94 -9.40 14.64
C LEU A 155 33.82 -9.88 15.80
N PRO A 156 34.55 -8.96 16.47
CA PRO A 156 35.29 -9.31 17.67
C PRO A 156 34.34 -9.74 18.81
N PRO A 157 34.74 -10.69 19.68
CA PRO A 157 33.95 -11.07 20.84
C PRO A 157 33.73 -9.86 21.76
N VAL A 158 32.52 -9.69 22.26
CA VAL A 158 32.22 -8.69 23.29
C VAL A 158 32.82 -9.15 24.62
N THR A 159 33.82 -8.42 25.11
CA THR A 159 34.45 -8.58 26.43
C THR A 159 34.15 -7.35 27.29
N LYS A 160 34.45 -7.43 28.60
CA LYS A 160 34.29 -6.28 29.52
C LYS A 160 35.21 -5.09 29.16
N GLU A 161 36.25 -5.32 28.35
CA GLU A 161 37.29 -4.33 28.02
C GLU A 161 36.99 -3.56 26.72
N ASN A 162 36.23 -4.15 25.80
CA ASN A 162 35.88 -3.56 24.48
C ASN A 162 34.38 -3.23 24.34
N SER A 163 33.59 -3.35 25.42
CA SER A 163 32.17 -2.95 25.47
C SER A 163 31.93 -1.44 25.36
N ALA A 164 32.97 -0.62 25.54
CA ALA A 164 32.87 0.85 25.55
C ALA A 164 32.83 1.50 24.15
N VAL A 165 33.28 0.81 23.10
CA VAL A 165 33.22 1.30 21.70
C VAL A 165 32.91 0.12 20.76
N PRO A 166 31.62 -0.18 20.49
CA PRO A 166 31.24 -1.26 19.59
C PRO A 166 31.66 -0.95 18.14
N VAL A 167 31.96 -2.00 17.36
CA VAL A 167 32.19 -1.88 15.91
C VAL A 167 30.91 -1.34 15.26
N PRO A 168 30.94 -0.24 14.49
CA PRO A 168 29.76 0.27 13.81
C PRO A 168 29.26 -0.73 12.76
N ILE A 169 27.95 -0.99 12.81
CA ILE A 169 27.22 -1.81 11.85
C ILE A 169 26.27 -0.88 11.09
N ILE A 170 26.37 -0.86 9.78
CA ILE A 170 25.61 0.01 8.88
C ILE A 170 24.59 -0.84 8.13
N ALA A 171 23.36 -0.34 8.01
CA ALA A 171 22.30 -0.99 7.23
C ALA A 171 21.36 0.07 6.62
N PRO A 172 20.55 -0.28 5.59
CA PRO A 172 19.45 0.58 5.17
C PRO A 172 18.43 0.76 6.29
N GLU A 173 17.77 1.93 6.31
CA GLU A 173 16.62 2.18 7.18
C GLU A 173 15.58 1.03 7.06
N HIS A 174 14.88 0.72 8.16
CA HIS A 174 13.94 -0.40 8.29
C HIS A 174 14.54 -1.83 8.23
N PHE A 175 15.87 -1.99 8.14
CA PHE A 175 16.50 -3.33 8.08
C PHE A 175 16.01 -4.31 9.15
N MET A 176 15.94 -3.89 10.43
CA MET A 176 15.54 -4.78 11.53
C MET A 176 14.07 -5.21 11.45
N GLU A 177 13.19 -4.33 10.98
CA GLU A 177 11.77 -4.63 10.79
C GLU A 177 11.61 -5.71 9.71
N GLU A 178 12.27 -5.54 8.57
CA GLU A 178 12.13 -6.42 7.42
C GLU A 178 12.83 -7.76 7.61
N ALA A 179 14.05 -7.76 8.16
CA ALA A 179 14.80 -8.98 8.44
C ALA A 179 14.07 -9.91 9.43
N THR A 180 13.22 -9.35 10.29
CA THR A 180 12.44 -10.10 11.28
C THR A 180 11.05 -10.48 10.75
N SER A 181 10.33 -9.57 10.09
CA SER A 181 9.00 -9.81 9.53
C SER A 181 8.99 -11.00 8.56
N GLU A 182 9.91 -11.00 7.60
CA GLU A 182 9.97 -12.03 6.56
C GLU A 182 10.31 -13.42 7.12
N ASN A 183 11.19 -13.50 8.13
CA ASN A 183 11.76 -14.76 8.59
C ASN A 183 11.02 -15.40 9.79
N ILE A 184 10.17 -14.63 10.49
CA ILE A 184 9.53 -15.07 11.73
C ILE A 184 8.08 -15.49 11.49
N PHE A 185 7.22 -14.61 10.96
CA PHE A 185 5.77 -14.85 10.90
C PHE A 185 5.39 -16.00 9.96
N ALA A 186 5.93 -16.02 8.74
CA ALA A 186 5.76 -17.11 7.78
C ALA A 186 6.97 -18.08 7.76
N GLY A 187 7.90 -17.93 8.70
CA GLY A 187 9.19 -18.62 8.71
C GLY A 187 9.11 -20.15 8.54
N PRO A 188 8.26 -20.88 9.29
CA PRO A 188 8.18 -22.34 9.18
C PRO A 188 7.84 -22.85 7.78
N ILE A 189 6.81 -22.27 7.13
CA ILE A 189 6.39 -22.69 5.79
C ILE A 189 7.37 -22.22 4.71
N MET A 190 7.95 -21.02 4.86
CA MET A 190 8.99 -20.52 3.96
C MET A 190 10.22 -21.45 3.95
N ARG A 191 10.68 -21.91 5.12
CA ARG A 191 11.80 -22.86 5.20
C ARG A 191 11.49 -24.19 4.52
N GLN A 192 10.25 -24.68 4.62
CA GLN A 192 9.86 -25.91 3.95
C GLN A 192 9.88 -25.76 2.42
N ARG A 193 9.39 -24.63 1.90
CA ARG A 193 9.45 -24.32 0.46
C ARG A 193 10.89 -24.04 -0.01
N ALA A 194 11.71 -23.39 0.82
CA ALA A 194 13.12 -23.14 0.53
C ALA A 194 13.93 -24.43 0.34
N LYS A 195 13.61 -25.52 1.07
CA LYS A 195 14.25 -26.84 0.85
C LYS A 195 14.09 -27.33 -0.59
N HIS A 196 12.93 -27.09 -1.19
CA HIS A 196 12.64 -27.44 -2.59
C HIS A 196 13.33 -26.46 -3.54
N MET A 197 13.18 -25.15 -3.31
CA MET A 197 13.78 -24.10 -4.15
C MET A 197 15.31 -24.25 -4.27
N TYR A 198 15.99 -24.55 -3.17
CA TYR A 198 17.45 -24.72 -3.13
C TYR A 198 17.91 -26.17 -3.30
N GLY A 199 16.97 -27.13 -3.39
CA GLY A 199 17.27 -28.54 -3.61
C GLY A 199 18.16 -29.15 -2.51
N SER A 200 17.96 -28.78 -1.24
CA SER A 200 18.89 -29.12 -0.16
C SER A 200 18.96 -30.62 0.15
N GLN A 201 17.94 -31.39 -0.23
CA GLN A 201 17.90 -32.85 -0.05
C GLN A 201 18.38 -33.62 -1.29
N LEU A 202 18.59 -32.93 -2.41
CA LEU A 202 19.04 -33.55 -3.64
C LEU A 202 20.54 -33.86 -3.57
N PRO A 203 20.99 -34.97 -4.19
CA PRO A 203 22.42 -35.20 -4.36
C PRO A 203 23.02 -34.12 -5.26
N ARG A 204 24.27 -33.73 -5.00
CA ARG A 204 25.05 -32.86 -5.88
C ARG A 204 25.54 -33.69 -7.07
N SER A 205 24.81 -33.65 -8.18
CA SER A 205 25.13 -34.46 -9.37
C SER A 205 24.35 -34.00 -10.61
N PRO A 206 24.73 -34.45 -11.82
CA PRO A 206 23.99 -34.15 -13.06
C PRO A 206 22.51 -34.56 -13.07
N ILE A 207 22.11 -35.52 -12.24
CA ILE A 207 20.71 -35.96 -12.09
C ILE A 207 20.03 -35.35 -10.85
N GLY A 208 20.76 -34.53 -10.10
CA GLY A 208 20.28 -33.87 -8.88
C GLY A 208 20.46 -32.35 -8.96
N GLN A 209 20.89 -31.76 -7.86
CA GLN A 209 21.13 -30.33 -7.75
C GLN A 209 22.51 -29.97 -8.31
N ILE A 210 22.55 -28.89 -9.08
CA ILE A 210 23.74 -28.43 -9.82
C ILE A 210 24.06 -26.95 -9.56
N GLY A 211 23.45 -26.37 -8.53
CA GLY A 211 23.46 -24.94 -8.24
C GLY A 211 22.06 -24.38 -8.00
N VAL A 212 21.99 -23.08 -7.73
CA VAL A 212 20.72 -22.36 -7.53
C VAL A 212 20.60 -21.13 -8.45
N GLY A 213 21.46 -20.98 -9.46
CA GLY A 213 21.36 -19.95 -10.50
C GLY A 213 21.97 -18.59 -10.13
N LEU A 214 22.00 -18.28 -8.83
CA LEU A 214 22.66 -17.10 -8.25
C LEU A 214 23.95 -17.44 -7.49
N GLY A 215 24.05 -18.68 -7.00
CA GLY A 215 25.20 -19.29 -6.35
C GLY A 215 25.09 -20.82 -6.37
N MET A 216 25.94 -21.54 -5.63
CA MET A 216 25.90 -23.00 -5.60
C MET A 216 24.86 -23.59 -4.63
N GLY A 217 24.48 -22.84 -3.59
CA GLY A 217 23.51 -23.27 -2.58
C GLY A 217 23.76 -22.60 -1.23
N THR A 218 22.90 -22.86 -0.26
CA THR A 218 22.97 -22.26 1.08
C THR A 218 23.83 -23.09 2.04
N SER A 219 24.71 -22.46 2.81
CA SER A 219 25.42 -23.12 3.92
C SER A 219 24.48 -23.55 5.06
N ARG A 220 24.96 -24.45 5.94
CA ARG A 220 24.16 -25.09 7.01
C ARG A 220 24.71 -24.86 8.42
N GLY A 221 25.44 -23.77 8.60
CA GLY A 221 26.12 -23.43 9.84
C GLY A 221 25.27 -22.60 10.78
N THR A 222 25.95 -21.92 11.69
CA THR A 222 25.33 -21.09 12.72
C THR A 222 24.99 -19.71 12.14
N THR A 223 23.72 -19.32 12.20
CA THR A 223 23.27 -17.97 11.83
C THR A 223 23.30 -17.02 13.04
N SER A 224 23.42 -15.73 12.76
CA SER A 224 23.48 -14.63 13.71
C SER A 224 22.80 -13.40 13.12
N LEU A 225 22.17 -12.60 13.96
CA LEU A 225 21.61 -11.29 13.58
C LEU A 225 22.05 -10.30 14.65
N VAL A 226 22.99 -9.44 14.29
CA VAL A 226 23.52 -8.38 15.16
C VAL A 226 22.88 -7.06 14.70
N PRO A 227 22.15 -6.33 15.57
CA PRO A 227 21.45 -5.12 15.14
C PRO A 227 22.39 -4.05 14.56
N PRO A 228 21.98 -3.33 13.50
CA PRO A 228 22.72 -2.19 13.01
C PRO A 228 22.76 -1.06 14.05
N THR A 229 23.82 -0.26 13.97
CA THR A 229 24.04 0.91 14.84
C THR A 229 23.95 2.23 14.08
N ILE A 230 23.97 2.18 12.74
CA ILE A 230 23.90 3.33 11.84
C ILE A 230 22.94 2.99 10.71
N ASP A 231 21.93 3.83 10.52
CA ASP A 231 20.99 3.70 9.41
C ASP A 231 21.40 4.62 8.24
N ILE A 232 21.26 4.10 7.03
CA ILE A 232 21.27 4.88 5.79
C ILE A 232 19.82 5.21 5.43
N THR A 233 19.50 6.50 5.31
CA THR A 233 18.11 6.98 5.22
C THR A 233 17.78 7.64 3.88
N HIS A 234 18.79 7.99 3.06
CA HIS A 234 18.58 8.65 1.78
C HIS A 234 19.72 8.39 0.80
N THR A 235 19.41 8.43 -0.50
CA THR A 235 20.40 8.41 -1.59
C THR A 235 21.33 9.63 -1.52
N GLY A 236 22.63 9.40 -1.68
CA GLY A 236 23.68 10.41 -1.57
C GLY A 236 24.29 10.53 -0.17
N GLN A 237 23.73 9.86 0.85
CA GLN A 237 24.32 9.80 2.17
C GLN A 237 25.76 9.27 2.06
N THR A 238 26.71 9.95 2.69
CA THR A 238 28.13 9.61 2.62
C THR A 238 28.67 9.29 4.00
N LEU A 239 29.40 8.19 4.15
CA LEU A 239 30.15 7.86 5.36
C LEU A 239 31.62 7.63 5.03
N THR A 240 32.50 8.10 5.91
CA THR A 240 33.93 7.82 5.83
C THR A 240 34.37 7.08 7.08
N ILE A 241 34.73 5.81 6.94
CA ILE A 241 35.20 4.97 8.05
C ILE A 241 36.59 4.46 7.75
N ASP A 242 37.50 4.61 8.72
CA ASP A 242 38.92 4.23 8.58
C ASP A 242 39.59 4.77 7.29
N GLY A 243 39.14 5.95 6.84
CA GLY A 243 39.63 6.59 5.62
C GLY A 243 39.00 6.12 4.31
N VAL A 244 38.06 5.16 4.34
CA VAL A 244 37.31 4.70 3.17
C VAL A 244 36.05 5.54 3.04
N ARG A 245 35.93 6.30 1.94
CA ARG A 245 34.73 7.08 1.61
C ARG A 245 33.72 6.21 0.85
N MET A 246 32.48 6.20 1.33
CA MET A 246 31.37 5.42 0.77
C MET A 246 30.18 6.34 0.53
N VAL A 247 29.59 6.28 -0.66
CA VAL A 247 28.36 7.01 -1.03
C VAL A 247 27.26 5.98 -1.25
N PHE A 248 26.14 6.12 -0.55
CA PHE A 248 25.05 5.14 -0.57
C PHE A 248 23.90 5.58 -1.48
N GLN A 249 23.26 4.62 -2.14
CA GLN A 249 21.99 4.81 -2.84
C GLN A 249 20.95 3.92 -2.17
N MET A 250 19.82 4.49 -1.74
CA MET A 250 18.71 3.73 -1.19
C MET A 250 17.87 3.15 -2.33
N VAL A 251 17.66 1.83 -2.32
CA VAL A 251 16.88 1.11 -3.34
C VAL A 251 15.84 0.21 -2.68
N PRO A 252 14.89 0.73 -1.88
CA PRO A 252 13.92 -0.11 -1.18
C PRO A 252 12.91 -0.76 -2.13
N ASN A 253 12.36 -1.91 -1.72
CA ASN A 253 11.34 -2.70 -2.42
C ASN A 253 11.77 -3.30 -3.77
N THR A 254 13.06 -3.33 -4.06
CA THR A 254 13.66 -3.97 -5.24
C THR A 254 13.88 -5.45 -5.00
N GLU A 255 15.12 -5.91 -4.80
CA GLU A 255 15.40 -7.28 -4.41
C GLU A 255 14.91 -7.50 -2.97
N ALA A 256 15.14 -6.56 -2.06
CA ALA A 256 14.59 -6.61 -0.71
C ALA A 256 13.76 -5.38 -0.34
N PRO A 257 12.87 -5.47 0.67
CA PRO A 257 12.15 -4.31 1.19
C PRO A 257 13.09 -3.18 1.66
N ALA A 258 14.17 -3.54 2.37
CA ALA A 258 15.23 -2.62 2.79
C ALA A 258 16.56 -3.02 2.11
N GLU A 259 17.02 -2.24 1.13
CA GLU A 259 18.23 -2.50 0.33
C GLU A 259 18.95 -1.20 -0.06
N LEU A 260 20.28 -1.27 -0.19
CA LEU A 260 21.13 -0.17 -0.66
C LEU A 260 22.23 -0.63 -1.62
N ASN A 261 22.70 0.30 -2.46
CA ASN A 261 23.94 0.18 -3.24
C ASN A 261 25.04 1.08 -2.62
N ILE A 262 26.31 0.78 -2.94
CA ILE A 262 27.47 1.49 -2.38
C ILE A 262 28.46 1.87 -3.49
N HIS A 263 28.76 3.16 -3.63
CA HIS A 263 29.84 3.64 -4.49
C HIS A 263 31.09 3.97 -3.66
N PHE A 264 32.24 3.48 -4.13
CA PHE A 264 33.57 3.74 -3.58
C PHE A 264 34.33 4.66 -4.55
N PRO A 265 34.15 5.98 -4.46
CA PRO A 265 34.64 6.93 -5.45
C PRO A 265 36.17 6.94 -5.59
N ASP A 266 36.90 6.71 -4.49
CA ASP A 266 38.37 6.72 -4.50
C ASP A 266 38.95 5.44 -5.15
N GLU A 267 38.14 4.39 -5.26
CA GLU A 267 38.46 3.12 -5.92
C GLU A 267 37.81 2.99 -7.31
N LYS A 268 36.95 3.97 -7.68
CA LYS A 268 36.06 3.91 -8.86
C LYS A 268 35.31 2.58 -8.95
N ALA A 269 34.80 2.10 -7.82
CA ALA A 269 34.13 0.80 -7.73
C ALA A 269 32.68 0.99 -7.28
N LEU A 270 31.75 0.28 -7.90
CA LEU A 270 30.33 0.32 -7.59
C LEU A 270 29.84 -1.06 -7.15
N LEU A 271 29.36 -1.15 -5.91
CA LEU A 271 28.64 -2.30 -5.39
C LEU A 271 27.15 -2.08 -5.68
N VAL A 272 26.61 -2.82 -6.64
CA VAL A 272 25.16 -2.98 -6.83
C VAL A 272 24.79 -4.31 -6.20
N ALA A 273 24.15 -4.27 -5.03
CA ALA A 273 24.11 -5.40 -4.10
C ALA A 273 23.51 -6.66 -4.73
N GLU A 274 22.19 -6.68 -4.90
CA GLU A 274 21.49 -7.78 -5.56
C GLU A 274 20.44 -7.29 -6.59
N CYS A 275 20.33 -5.97 -6.75
CA CYS A 275 19.54 -5.33 -7.80
C CYS A 275 20.01 -5.63 -9.24
N ALA A 276 21.30 -5.93 -9.45
CA ALA A 276 21.83 -6.29 -10.76
C ALA A 276 22.79 -7.46 -10.63
N THR A 277 22.41 -8.62 -11.15
CA THR A 277 23.18 -9.86 -11.07
C THR A 277 23.38 -10.44 -12.47
N HIS A 278 24.18 -11.49 -12.61
CA HIS A 278 24.35 -12.20 -13.89
C HIS A 278 23.21 -13.21 -14.15
N ALA A 279 21.98 -12.82 -13.86
CA ALA A 279 20.73 -13.54 -14.14
C ALA A 279 19.52 -12.60 -13.98
N LEU A 280 18.37 -12.97 -14.57
CA LEU A 280 17.07 -12.42 -14.17
C LEU A 280 16.76 -12.84 -12.72
N HIS A 281 16.50 -11.89 -11.84
CA HIS A 281 16.15 -12.16 -10.44
C HIS A 281 14.66 -12.42 -10.24
N ASN A 282 14.29 -12.89 -9.05
CA ASN A 282 12.92 -13.10 -8.62
C ASN A 282 12.23 -11.77 -8.29
N ILE A 283 11.10 -11.52 -8.94
CA ILE A 283 10.10 -10.53 -8.47
C ILE A 283 9.19 -11.16 -7.40
N ALA A 284 8.96 -12.47 -7.49
CA ALA A 284 8.47 -13.28 -6.38
C ALA A 284 9.30 -14.56 -6.26
N THR A 285 9.83 -14.81 -5.07
CA THR A 285 10.63 -16.01 -4.79
C THR A 285 9.75 -17.23 -4.53
N LEU A 286 10.14 -18.39 -5.04
CA LEU A 286 9.36 -19.64 -4.87
C LEU A 286 9.32 -20.15 -3.42
N ARG A 287 10.25 -19.72 -2.55
CA ARG A 287 10.19 -19.97 -1.10
C ARG A 287 9.01 -19.26 -0.42
N GLY A 288 8.45 -18.22 -1.06
CA GLY A 288 7.39 -17.38 -0.55
C GLY A 288 7.95 -16.13 0.14
N ALA A 289 7.56 -14.96 -0.36
CA ALA A 289 7.78 -13.64 0.22
C ALA A 289 6.75 -12.68 -0.40
N LEU A 290 6.73 -11.42 0.04
CA LEU A 290 5.94 -10.38 -0.63
C LEU A 290 6.43 -10.17 -2.07
N VAL A 291 5.51 -9.75 -2.95
CA VAL A 291 5.85 -9.46 -4.35
C VAL A 291 6.61 -8.13 -4.44
N ARG A 292 7.79 -8.18 -5.04
CA ARG A 292 8.70 -7.04 -5.25
C ARG A 292 8.20 -6.10 -6.35
N ASP A 293 8.69 -4.86 -6.34
CA ASP A 293 8.27 -3.85 -7.31
C ASP A 293 9.23 -3.77 -8.51
N ALA A 294 8.91 -4.48 -9.58
CA ALA A 294 9.69 -4.49 -10.81
C ALA A 294 9.86 -3.11 -11.46
N LYS A 295 8.87 -2.20 -11.30
CA LYS A 295 8.95 -0.85 -11.88
C LYS A 295 9.82 0.06 -11.04
N ALA A 296 9.76 -0.05 -9.72
CA ALA A 296 10.71 0.63 -8.84
C ALA A 296 12.13 0.12 -9.10
N TRP A 297 12.31 -1.19 -9.22
CA TRP A 297 13.60 -1.82 -9.52
C TRP A 297 14.25 -1.27 -10.79
N SER A 298 13.50 -1.21 -11.88
CA SER A 298 13.98 -0.58 -13.11
C SER A 298 14.39 0.89 -12.90
N ARG A 299 13.56 1.70 -12.22
CA ARG A 299 13.91 3.11 -11.94
C ARG A 299 15.18 3.27 -11.11
N TYR A 300 15.40 2.41 -10.12
CA TYR A 300 16.60 2.49 -9.28
C TYR A 300 17.87 2.11 -10.06
N LEU A 301 17.79 1.14 -10.99
CA LEU A 301 18.91 0.82 -11.89
C LEU A 301 19.23 1.97 -12.84
N ASP A 302 18.20 2.69 -13.32
CA ASP A 302 18.39 3.91 -14.10
C ASP A 302 19.04 5.03 -13.28
N GLU A 303 18.60 5.22 -12.03
CA GLU A 303 19.24 6.16 -11.10
C GLU A 303 20.70 5.77 -10.82
N THR A 304 21.01 4.47 -10.66
CA THR A 304 22.38 3.98 -10.50
C THR A 304 23.26 4.35 -11.70
N LEU A 305 22.75 4.17 -12.93
CA LEU A 305 23.45 4.56 -14.16
C LEU A 305 23.77 6.07 -14.17
N MET A 306 22.76 6.89 -13.86
CA MET A 306 22.89 8.35 -13.86
C MET A 306 23.87 8.84 -12.80
N LEU A 307 23.81 8.30 -11.58
CA LEU A 307 24.65 8.76 -10.47
C LEU A 307 26.10 8.33 -10.60
N TYR A 308 26.36 7.12 -11.10
CA TYR A 308 27.67 6.48 -10.94
C TYR A 308 28.34 6.06 -12.25
N CYS A 309 27.60 5.98 -13.36
CA CYS A 309 28.14 5.49 -14.63
C CYS A 309 28.25 6.58 -15.70
N GLU A 310 27.31 7.53 -15.80
CA GLU A 310 27.31 8.50 -16.91
C GLU A 310 28.58 9.33 -17.00
N ASP A 311 29.02 9.90 -15.87
CA ASP A 311 30.26 10.67 -15.76
C ASP A 311 31.53 9.80 -15.63
N SER A 312 31.46 8.51 -15.99
CA SER A 312 32.57 7.56 -15.95
C SER A 312 33.24 7.44 -14.57
N THR A 313 32.44 7.44 -13.50
CA THR A 313 32.95 7.40 -12.11
C THR A 313 33.20 5.99 -11.58
N SER A 314 32.88 4.95 -12.36
CA SER A 314 33.03 3.54 -11.99
C SER A 314 33.70 2.73 -13.09
N ASP A 315 34.86 2.15 -12.78
CA ASP A 315 35.64 1.27 -13.66
C ASP A 315 35.31 -0.22 -13.45
N VAL A 316 34.69 -0.56 -12.31
CA VAL A 316 34.22 -1.92 -11.97
C VAL A 316 32.88 -1.84 -11.25
N GLN A 317 31.93 -2.67 -11.68
CA GLN A 317 30.70 -2.96 -10.94
C GLN A 317 30.77 -4.39 -10.41
N PHE A 318 30.41 -4.58 -9.16
CA PHE A 318 30.33 -5.90 -8.52
C PHE A 318 29.09 -5.95 -7.63
N GLY A 319 28.70 -7.15 -7.19
CA GLY A 319 27.56 -7.36 -6.31
C GLY A 319 27.87 -8.38 -5.24
N SER A 320 26.85 -8.69 -4.44
CA SER A 320 26.93 -9.68 -3.36
C SER A 320 26.75 -11.12 -3.86
N HIS A 321 26.51 -11.30 -5.16
CA HIS A 321 26.48 -12.58 -5.87
C HIS A 321 27.15 -12.45 -7.24
N ALA A 322 27.43 -13.61 -7.88
CA ALA A 322 28.09 -13.71 -9.19
C ALA A 322 29.46 -12.95 -9.30
N TRP A 323 29.93 -12.67 -10.51
CA TRP A 323 31.23 -12.02 -10.76
C TRP A 323 31.08 -10.53 -11.12
N PRO A 324 32.17 -9.73 -11.06
CA PRO A 324 32.13 -8.33 -11.46
C PRO A 324 32.05 -8.11 -12.98
N THR A 325 31.49 -6.97 -13.37
CA THR A 325 31.57 -6.40 -14.73
C THR A 325 32.63 -5.30 -14.79
N TRP A 326 33.51 -5.36 -15.81
CA TRP A 326 34.70 -4.51 -15.90
C TRP A 326 34.67 -3.54 -17.08
N GLY A 327 34.95 -2.27 -16.80
CA GLY A 327 35.04 -1.19 -17.77
C GLY A 327 33.71 -0.44 -17.95
N VAL A 328 33.80 0.90 -18.00
CA VAL A 328 32.66 1.83 -18.01
C VAL A 328 31.58 1.43 -19.02
N GLU A 329 31.94 1.20 -20.29
CA GLU A 329 30.97 0.86 -21.34
C GLU A 329 30.26 -0.47 -21.10
N LYS A 330 30.97 -1.47 -20.58
CA LYS A 330 30.36 -2.76 -20.24
C LYS A 330 29.42 -2.65 -19.05
N ILE A 331 29.78 -1.82 -18.05
CA ILE A 331 28.94 -1.56 -16.88
C ILE A 331 27.66 -0.83 -17.32
N LYS A 332 27.76 0.23 -18.14
CA LYS A 332 26.62 0.94 -18.71
C LYS A 332 25.70 -0.01 -19.48
N LYS A 333 26.27 -0.87 -20.33
CA LYS A 333 25.51 -1.88 -21.07
C LYS A 333 24.80 -2.86 -20.13
N PHE A 334 25.52 -3.44 -19.17
CA PHE A 334 24.98 -4.41 -18.22
C PHE A 334 23.82 -3.83 -17.38
N LEU A 335 24.03 -2.67 -16.74
CA LEU A 335 23.01 -2.04 -15.92
C LEU A 335 21.83 -1.52 -16.76
N GLY A 336 22.09 -1.00 -17.96
CA GLY A 336 21.04 -0.58 -18.90
C GLY A 336 20.16 -1.74 -19.34
N GLN A 337 20.76 -2.90 -19.65
CA GLN A 337 20.02 -4.10 -20.04
C GLN A 337 19.26 -4.72 -18.86
N GLN A 338 19.80 -4.68 -17.62
CA GLN A 338 19.07 -5.06 -16.42
C GLN A 338 17.86 -4.13 -16.17
N ARG A 339 18.06 -2.81 -16.26
CA ARG A 339 16.99 -1.80 -16.17
C ARG A 339 15.87 -2.10 -17.16
N ASP A 340 16.23 -2.31 -18.42
CA ASP A 340 15.30 -2.52 -19.53
C ASP A 340 14.56 -3.86 -19.39
N LEU A 341 15.22 -4.90 -18.88
CA LEU A 341 14.60 -6.19 -18.62
C LEU A 341 13.46 -6.08 -17.61
N TYR A 342 13.70 -5.44 -16.45
CA TYR A 342 12.66 -5.25 -15.44
C TYR A 342 11.55 -4.30 -15.92
N ALA A 343 11.88 -3.23 -16.64
CA ALA A 343 10.88 -2.34 -17.26
C ALA A 343 10.01 -3.11 -18.24
N TYR A 344 10.62 -3.92 -19.12
CA TYR A 344 9.92 -4.63 -20.18
C TYR A 344 8.95 -5.65 -19.61
N ILE A 345 9.41 -6.54 -18.72
CA ILE A 345 8.54 -7.57 -18.13
C ILE A 345 7.41 -6.93 -17.32
N HIS A 346 7.66 -5.81 -16.64
CA HIS A 346 6.62 -5.05 -15.94
C HIS A 346 5.61 -4.45 -16.92
N ASP A 347 6.06 -3.55 -17.81
CA ASP A 347 5.20 -2.73 -18.64
C ASP A 347 4.40 -3.59 -19.64
N GLN A 348 5.01 -4.65 -20.18
CA GLN A 348 4.29 -5.59 -21.05
C GLN A 348 3.32 -6.50 -20.31
N THR A 349 3.56 -6.79 -19.02
CA THR A 349 2.56 -7.47 -18.19
C THR A 349 1.38 -6.56 -17.97
N VAL A 350 1.60 -5.31 -17.53
CA VAL A 350 0.54 -4.32 -17.33
C VAL A 350 -0.25 -4.03 -18.61
N ARG A 351 0.44 -3.86 -19.74
CA ARG A 351 -0.22 -3.65 -21.03
C ARG A 351 -1.13 -4.82 -21.40
N GLN A 352 -0.69 -6.06 -21.21
CA GLN A 352 -1.51 -7.23 -21.53
C GLN A 352 -2.63 -7.47 -20.50
N MET A 353 -2.42 -7.14 -19.22
CA MET A 353 -3.49 -7.11 -18.22
C MET A 353 -4.62 -6.16 -18.65
N ASN A 354 -4.26 -4.95 -19.10
CA ASN A 354 -5.22 -3.97 -19.61
C ASN A 354 -5.93 -4.43 -20.90
N GLN A 355 -5.42 -5.47 -21.57
CA GLN A 355 -6.07 -6.12 -22.71
C GLN A 355 -6.97 -7.29 -22.31
N GLY A 356 -7.14 -7.54 -21.00
CA GLY A 356 -7.99 -8.59 -20.46
C GLY A 356 -7.31 -9.94 -20.24
N TRP A 357 -5.99 -10.04 -20.44
CA TRP A 357 -5.26 -11.30 -20.22
C TRP A 357 -4.94 -11.49 -18.74
N ASN A 358 -5.12 -12.71 -18.23
CA ASN A 358 -4.71 -13.06 -16.88
C ASN A 358 -3.20 -13.37 -16.79
N GLY A 359 -2.65 -13.41 -15.58
CA GLY A 359 -1.21 -13.59 -15.37
C GLY A 359 -0.64 -14.89 -15.97
N THR A 360 -1.43 -15.95 -16.06
CA THR A 360 -1.00 -17.21 -16.68
C THR A 360 -0.96 -17.10 -18.20
N GLU A 361 -1.95 -16.47 -18.81
CA GLU A 361 -1.99 -16.23 -20.26
C GLU A 361 -0.86 -15.31 -20.71
N ILE A 362 -0.60 -14.23 -19.96
CA ILE A 362 0.50 -13.30 -20.25
C ILE A 362 1.85 -14.04 -20.17
N ALA A 363 2.04 -14.89 -19.16
CA ALA A 363 3.30 -15.62 -18.98
C ALA A 363 3.63 -16.55 -20.15
N GLU A 364 2.64 -17.09 -20.86
CA GLU A 364 2.84 -17.93 -22.06
C GLU A 364 3.04 -17.11 -23.35
N ARG A 365 2.69 -15.82 -23.32
CA ARG A 365 2.74 -14.91 -24.48
C ARG A 365 3.91 -13.93 -24.44
N MET A 366 4.51 -13.74 -23.27
CA MET A 366 5.59 -12.79 -23.10
C MET A 366 6.80 -13.18 -23.97
N VAL A 367 7.20 -12.27 -24.87
CA VAL A 367 8.38 -12.44 -25.72
C VAL A 367 9.41 -11.39 -25.30
N ILE A 368 10.58 -11.83 -24.86
CA ILE A 368 11.67 -10.90 -24.50
C ILE A 368 12.33 -10.35 -25.78
N PRO A 369 12.64 -9.04 -25.86
CA PRO A 369 13.26 -8.44 -27.03
C PRO A 369 14.58 -9.12 -27.42
N PRO A 370 14.88 -9.28 -28.72
CA PRO A 370 16.10 -9.94 -29.20
C PRO A 370 17.41 -9.40 -28.64
N SER A 371 17.48 -8.10 -28.33
CA SER A 371 18.66 -7.46 -27.73
C SER A 371 18.91 -7.94 -26.30
N LEU A 372 17.85 -8.21 -25.53
CA LEU A 372 17.95 -8.74 -24.17
C LEU A 372 18.13 -10.26 -24.21
N SER A 373 17.40 -10.98 -25.06
CA SER A 373 17.46 -12.45 -25.15
C SER A 373 18.83 -13.00 -25.57
N ARG A 374 19.70 -12.20 -26.20
CA ARG A 374 21.07 -12.60 -26.58
C ARG A 374 22.11 -12.46 -25.48
N GLU A 375 21.75 -11.85 -24.35
CA GLU A 375 22.70 -11.55 -23.29
C GLU A 375 22.60 -12.58 -22.16
N TRP A 376 23.72 -13.06 -21.64
CA TRP A 376 23.73 -14.09 -20.59
C TRP A 376 23.13 -13.62 -19.27
N HIS A 377 23.33 -12.35 -18.90
CA HIS A 377 22.88 -11.82 -17.61
C HIS A 377 21.36 -11.56 -17.53
N THR A 378 20.64 -11.62 -18.65
CA THR A 378 19.18 -11.43 -18.68
C THR A 378 18.40 -12.76 -18.64
N GLN A 379 19.12 -13.89 -18.69
CA GLN A 379 18.50 -15.21 -18.75
C GLN A 379 17.93 -15.64 -17.40
N GLY A 380 16.91 -16.50 -17.45
CA GLY A 380 16.11 -16.91 -16.31
C GLY A 380 16.75 -17.97 -15.41
N PHE A 381 18.00 -17.80 -14.98
CA PHE A 381 18.70 -18.82 -14.17
C PHE A 381 18.21 -18.89 -12.71
N TYR A 382 17.77 -17.76 -12.13
CA TYR A 382 17.26 -17.69 -10.75
C TYR A 382 15.77 -17.34 -10.71
N GLY A 383 15.41 -16.15 -11.18
CA GLY A 383 14.05 -15.79 -11.56
C GLY A 383 13.70 -16.32 -12.96
N SER A 384 12.42 -16.31 -13.30
CA SER A 384 11.98 -16.66 -14.65
C SER A 384 10.98 -15.62 -15.13
N VAL A 385 10.93 -15.40 -16.44
CA VAL A 385 9.91 -14.53 -17.06
C VAL A 385 8.51 -15.00 -16.65
N SER A 386 8.25 -16.31 -16.69
CA SER A 386 6.92 -16.86 -16.41
C SER A 386 6.42 -16.55 -15.01
N HIS A 387 7.19 -16.87 -13.95
CA HIS A 387 6.73 -16.62 -12.58
C HIS A 387 6.85 -15.14 -12.18
N ASN A 388 7.75 -14.38 -12.79
CA ASN A 388 7.83 -12.94 -12.57
C ASN A 388 6.63 -12.20 -13.17
N VAL A 389 6.17 -12.58 -14.37
CA VAL A 389 4.93 -12.05 -14.97
C VAL A 389 3.73 -12.33 -14.08
N LYS A 390 3.59 -13.58 -13.60
CA LYS A 390 2.52 -13.96 -12.67
C LYS A 390 2.60 -13.18 -11.36
N ALA A 391 3.81 -12.90 -10.86
CA ALA A 391 4.02 -12.08 -9.68
C ALA A 391 3.59 -10.64 -9.91
N ILE A 392 4.00 -10.02 -11.03
CA ILE A 392 3.56 -8.67 -11.39
C ILE A 392 2.03 -8.62 -11.48
N TYR A 393 1.40 -9.61 -12.11
CA TYR A 393 -0.06 -9.73 -12.11
C TYR A 393 -0.63 -9.76 -10.68
N GLN A 394 -0.09 -10.62 -9.82
CA GLN A 394 -0.52 -10.75 -8.42
C GLN A 394 -0.38 -9.44 -7.64
N ARG A 395 0.66 -8.63 -7.91
CA ARG A 395 0.85 -7.32 -7.27
C ARG A 395 -0.29 -6.35 -7.58
N TYR A 396 -0.83 -6.39 -8.81
CA TYR A 396 -1.87 -5.45 -9.25
C TYR A 396 -3.29 -5.99 -9.06
N MET A 397 -3.51 -7.28 -9.29
CA MET A 397 -4.84 -7.90 -9.36
C MET A 397 -5.15 -8.86 -8.20
N THR A 398 -4.18 -9.10 -7.30
CA THR A 398 -4.24 -10.11 -6.23
C THR A 398 -4.21 -11.56 -6.76
N TRP A 399 -4.75 -12.52 -6.02
CA TRP A 399 -4.82 -13.93 -6.44
C TRP A 399 -5.93 -14.22 -7.45
N PHE A 400 -6.97 -13.37 -7.49
CA PHE A 400 -8.15 -13.58 -8.34
C PHE A 400 -7.87 -13.08 -9.75
N ASP A 401 -8.18 -13.90 -10.75
CA ASP A 401 -7.88 -13.63 -12.17
C ASP A 401 -9.04 -13.01 -12.95
N GLY A 402 -10.17 -12.72 -12.28
CA GLY A 402 -11.37 -12.16 -12.88
C GLY A 402 -12.41 -13.18 -13.29
N SER A 403 -12.08 -14.48 -13.31
CA SER A 403 -12.97 -15.55 -13.78
C SER A 403 -13.75 -16.21 -12.64
N ALA A 404 -15.09 -16.19 -12.71
CA ALA A 404 -15.97 -16.66 -11.63
C ALA A 404 -15.75 -18.14 -11.25
N GLU A 405 -15.39 -19.00 -12.21
CA GLU A 405 -15.05 -20.41 -11.97
C GLU A 405 -13.79 -20.61 -11.11
N ASN A 406 -12.94 -19.58 -10.99
CA ASN A 406 -11.74 -19.59 -10.19
C ASN A 406 -11.93 -18.94 -8.80
N LEU A 407 -13.08 -18.32 -8.55
CA LEU A 407 -13.35 -17.55 -7.32
C LEU A 407 -13.44 -18.44 -6.07
N TRP A 408 -14.10 -19.60 -6.16
CA TRP A 408 -14.32 -20.49 -5.03
C TRP A 408 -14.02 -21.94 -5.40
N LYS A 409 -12.78 -22.20 -5.80
CA LYS A 409 -12.32 -23.55 -6.14
C LYS A 409 -12.36 -24.49 -4.94
N TRP A 410 -12.66 -25.75 -5.23
CA TRP A 410 -12.47 -26.84 -4.28
C TRP A 410 -11.00 -26.93 -3.86
N PRO A 411 -10.69 -27.30 -2.60
CA PRO A 411 -9.31 -27.61 -2.24
C PRO A 411 -8.78 -28.78 -3.09
N PRO A 412 -7.45 -28.90 -3.27
CA PRO A 412 -6.86 -29.81 -4.27
C PRO A 412 -7.26 -31.28 -4.14
N LYS A 413 -7.53 -31.77 -2.92
CA LYS A 413 -7.97 -33.14 -2.68
C LYS A 413 -9.37 -33.37 -3.25
N GLU A 414 -10.33 -32.53 -2.85
CA GLU A 414 -11.73 -32.60 -3.25
C GLU A 414 -11.93 -32.31 -4.74
N GLU A 415 -11.13 -31.39 -5.29
CA GLU A 415 -11.10 -31.11 -6.72
C GLU A 415 -10.56 -32.31 -7.52
N GLY A 416 -9.46 -32.92 -7.04
CA GLY A 416 -8.85 -34.10 -7.64
C GLY A 416 -9.82 -35.28 -7.78
N VAL A 417 -10.59 -35.58 -6.73
CA VAL A 417 -11.61 -36.64 -6.77
C VAL A 417 -12.61 -36.41 -7.91
N ARG A 418 -13.09 -35.18 -8.08
CA ARG A 418 -14.08 -34.84 -9.12
C ARG A 418 -13.51 -34.95 -10.53
N TYR A 419 -12.29 -34.44 -10.76
CA TYR A 419 -11.63 -34.59 -12.06
C TYR A 419 -11.44 -36.07 -12.43
N ILE A 420 -11.01 -36.90 -11.48
CA ILE A 420 -10.86 -38.34 -11.69
C ILE A 420 -12.20 -38.98 -12.07
N THR A 421 -13.28 -38.64 -11.38
CA THR A 421 -14.64 -39.12 -11.72
C THR A 421 -15.04 -38.72 -13.13
N CYS A 422 -14.87 -37.43 -13.50
CA CYS A 422 -15.20 -36.94 -14.84
C CYS A 422 -14.38 -37.61 -15.95
N MET A 423 -13.14 -38.02 -15.66
CA MET A 423 -12.23 -38.61 -16.65
C MET A 423 -12.39 -40.12 -16.84
N GLY A 424 -13.26 -40.78 -16.06
CA GLY A 424 -13.50 -42.23 -16.13
C GLY A 424 -12.71 -43.07 -15.12
N GLY A 425 -12.24 -42.46 -14.03
CA GLY A 425 -11.49 -43.13 -12.97
C GLY A 425 -9.98 -43.09 -13.15
N THR A 426 -9.25 -43.50 -12.11
CA THR A 426 -7.78 -43.35 -12.03
C THR A 426 -7.03 -44.12 -13.11
N GLU A 427 -7.52 -45.30 -13.53
CA GLU A 427 -6.90 -46.07 -14.64
C GLU A 427 -6.96 -45.33 -15.97
N GLU A 428 -8.05 -44.62 -16.22
CA GLU A 428 -8.23 -43.88 -17.46
C GLU A 428 -7.36 -42.61 -17.46
N VAL A 429 -7.24 -41.94 -16.30
CA VAL A 429 -6.29 -40.84 -16.12
C VAL A 429 -4.85 -41.30 -16.36
N LEU A 430 -4.46 -42.50 -15.88
CA LEU A 430 -3.13 -43.07 -16.12
C LEU A 430 -2.86 -43.25 -17.63
N LYS A 431 -3.79 -43.88 -18.36
CA LYS A 431 -3.66 -44.09 -19.81
C LYS A 431 -3.54 -42.76 -20.56
N LYS A 432 -4.41 -41.80 -20.25
CA LYS A 432 -4.38 -40.47 -20.87
C LYS A 432 -3.09 -39.72 -20.55
N SER A 433 -2.62 -39.80 -19.31
CA SER A 433 -1.35 -39.18 -18.92
C SER A 433 -0.17 -39.73 -19.72
N GLN A 434 -0.13 -41.04 -19.97
CA GLN A 434 0.91 -41.64 -20.81
C GLN A 434 0.88 -41.08 -22.25
N VAL A 435 -0.31 -40.89 -22.83
CA VAL A 435 -0.45 -40.28 -24.16
C VAL A 435 0.19 -38.89 -24.21
N PHE A 436 -0.07 -38.03 -23.22
CA PHE A 436 0.53 -36.69 -23.17
C PHE A 436 2.04 -36.73 -22.95
N ILE A 437 2.55 -37.69 -22.17
CA ILE A 437 3.99 -37.91 -21.99
C ILE A 437 4.64 -38.32 -23.32
N ASP A 438 4.05 -39.27 -24.04
CA ASP A 438 4.58 -39.75 -25.33
C ASP A 438 4.58 -38.64 -26.39
N GLN A 439 3.61 -37.72 -26.32
CA GLN A 439 3.55 -36.51 -27.16
C GLN A 439 4.52 -35.41 -26.70
N GLY A 440 5.07 -35.51 -25.48
CA GLY A 440 5.97 -34.51 -24.89
C GLY A 440 5.26 -33.33 -24.21
N ASP A 441 3.95 -33.41 -23.95
CA ASP A 441 3.21 -32.45 -23.14
C ASP A 441 3.28 -32.81 -21.64
N LEU A 442 4.49 -32.65 -21.12
CA LEU A 442 4.82 -33.00 -19.73
C LEU A 442 4.11 -32.11 -18.71
N ARG A 443 3.82 -30.86 -19.08
CA ARG A 443 3.14 -29.90 -18.20
C ARG A 443 1.70 -30.34 -17.94
N PHE A 444 0.97 -30.72 -18.99
CA PHE A 444 -0.39 -31.20 -18.82
C PHE A 444 -0.45 -32.60 -18.17
N ALA A 445 0.49 -33.48 -18.52
CA ALA A 445 0.63 -34.77 -17.83
C ALA A 445 0.82 -34.59 -16.31
N ALA A 446 1.64 -33.60 -15.89
CA ALA A 446 1.82 -33.26 -14.48
C ALA A 446 0.51 -32.79 -13.82
N THR A 447 -0.32 -32.00 -14.51
CA THR A 447 -1.63 -31.58 -14.01
C THR A 447 -2.56 -32.76 -13.77
N LEU A 448 -2.70 -33.66 -14.76
CA LEU A 448 -3.57 -34.84 -14.66
C LEU A 448 -3.15 -35.76 -13.51
N LEU A 449 -1.88 -36.11 -13.46
CA LEU A 449 -1.32 -36.97 -12.42
C LEU A 449 -1.34 -36.28 -11.04
N GLY A 450 -1.22 -34.96 -11.01
CA GLY A 450 -1.34 -34.14 -9.81
C GLY A 450 -2.71 -34.26 -9.15
N HIS A 451 -3.80 -34.26 -9.92
CA HIS A 451 -5.15 -34.50 -9.39
C HIS A 451 -5.28 -35.88 -8.74
N VAL A 452 -4.69 -36.93 -9.34
CA VAL A 452 -4.65 -38.28 -8.75
C VAL A 452 -3.91 -38.30 -7.42
N VAL A 453 -2.71 -37.68 -7.37
CA VAL A 453 -1.91 -37.63 -6.14
C VAL A 453 -2.59 -36.79 -5.05
N ALA A 454 -3.30 -35.71 -5.42
CA ALA A 454 -4.02 -34.88 -4.48
C ALA A 454 -5.22 -35.59 -3.86
N ALA A 455 -5.99 -36.36 -4.65
CA ALA A 455 -7.15 -37.13 -4.18
C ALA A 455 -6.78 -38.20 -3.14
N GLY A 456 -5.58 -38.79 -3.25
CA GLY A 456 -5.12 -39.85 -2.35
C GLY A 456 -5.94 -41.14 -2.48
N ASP A 457 -6.05 -41.89 -1.38
CA ASP A 457 -6.61 -43.24 -1.34
C ASP A 457 -8.16 -43.27 -1.15
N GLU A 458 -8.89 -42.29 -1.69
CA GLU A 458 -10.35 -42.19 -1.58
C GLU A 458 -11.10 -43.44 -2.12
N PRO A 459 -12.28 -43.80 -1.56
CA PRO A 459 -13.03 -45.00 -1.95
C PRO A 459 -13.46 -44.96 -3.42
N GLY A 460 -12.98 -45.91 -4.23
CA GLY A 460 -13.22 -45.98 -5.67
C GLY A 460 -11.96 -45.78 -6.53
N ASN A 461 -10.84 -45.36 -5.94
CA ASN A 461 -9.54 -45.38 -6.60
C ASN A 461 -8.91 -46.77 -6.59
N ASN A 462 -8.51 -47.27 -7.77
CA ASN A 462 -7.67 -48.45 -7.85
C ASN A 462 -6.28 -48.13 -7.27
N ALA A 463 -5.96 -48.72 -6.11
CA ALA A 463 -4.71 -48.47 -5.38
C ALA A 463 -3.44 -48.74 -6.24
N VAL A 464 -3.50 -49.73 -7.14
CA VAL A 464 -2.39 -50.02 -8.05
C VAL A 464 -2.21 -48.90 -9.07
N ALA A 465 -3.30 -48.46 -9.68
CA ALA A 465 -3.29 -47.36 -10.65
C ALA A 465 -2.85 -46.03 -10.01
N TYR A 466 -3.30 -45.76 -8.78
CA TYR A 466 -2.84 -44.59 -8.00
C TYR A 466 -1.32 -44.61 -7.78
N LEU A 467 -0.76 -45.73 -7.33
CA LEU A 467 0.69 -45.87 -7.15
C LEU A 467 1.46 -45.72 -8.46
N GLN A 468 0.91 -46.22 -9.57
CA GLN A 468 1.48 -46.01 -10.90
C GLN A 468 1.46 -44.54 -11.31
N CYS A 469 0.33 -43.83 -11.15
CA CYS A 469 0.23 -42.39 -11.40
C CYS A 469 1.24 -41.59 -10.56
N LYS A 470 1.37 -41.92 -9.27
CA LYS A 470 2.33 -41.27 -8.37
C LYS A 470 3.77 -41.45 -8.83
N LYS A 471 4.15 -42.67 -9.24
CA LYS A 471 5.48 -42.95 -9.81
C LYS A 471 5.68 -42.20 -11.12
N LEU A 472 4.66 -42.16 -11.96
CA LEU A 472 4.71 -41.48 -13.25
C LEU A 472 4.86 -39.96 -13.07
N LEU A 473 4.16 -39.36 -12.10
CA LEU A 473 4.32 -37.93 -11.77
C LEU A 473 5.76 -37.60 -11.36
N ALA A 474 6.40 -38.47 -10.58
CA ALA A 474 7.79 -38.30 -10.19
C ALA A 474 8.73 -38.30 -11.41
N VAL A 475 8.48 -39.19 -12.38
CA VAL A 475 9.24 -39.22 -13.65
C VAL A 475 8.98 -37.96 -14.49
N VAL A 476 7.74 -37.49 -14.57
CA VAL A 476 7.38 -36.25 -15.28
C VAL A 476 8.09 -35.05 -14.65
N PHE A 477 8.11 -34.94 -13.32
CA PHE A 477 8.88 -33.89 -12.64
C PHE A 477 10.39 -34.01 -12.90
N GLU A 478 10.97 -35.22 -12.99
CA GLU A 478 12.37 -35.36 -13.39
C GLU A 478 12.63 -34.82 -14.79
N GLN A 479 11.79 -35.16 -15.77
CA GLN A 479 11.95 -34.68 -17.13
C GLN A 479 11.81 -33.15 -17.22
N LEU A 480 10.82 -32.58 -16.52
CA LEU A 480 10.66 -31.12 -16.42
C LEU A 480 11.86 -30.46 -15.74
N GLY A 481 12.38 -31.06 -14.66
CA GLY A 481 13.55 -30.56 -13.94
C GLY A 481 14.83 -30.64 -14.78
N PHE A 482 15.02 -31.71 -15.56
CA PHE A 482 16.18 -31.87 -16.44
C PHE A 482 16.17 -30.88 -17.61
N GLY A 483 15.00 -30.56 -18.16
CA GLY A 483 14.85 -29.58 -19.23
C GLY A 483 14.90 -28.11 -18.79
N SER A 484 14.80 -27.83 -17.49
CA SER A 484 14.70 -26.46 -16.98
C SER A 484 16.02 -25.69 -17.08
N GLU A 485 15.99 -24.51 -17.71
CA GLU A 485 17.07 -23.51 -17.65
C GLU A 485 17.12 -22.81 -16.28
N ASN A 486 15.97 -22.66 -15.62
CA ASN A 486 15.88 -22.07 -14.30
C ASN A 486 16.31 -23.08 -13.22
N ALA A 487 17.32 -22.72 -12.42
CA ALA A 487 17.88 -23.58 -11.39
C ALA A 487 16.88 -23.85 -10.26
N THR A 488 16.11 -22.84 -9.86
CA THR A 488 15.15 -22.98 -8.76
C THR A 488 13.97 -23.86 -9.15
N TRP A 489 13.53 -23.81 -10.40
CA TRP A 489 12.51 -24.69 -10.97
C TRP A 489 13.03 -26.13 -11.07
N ARG A 490 14.25 -26.32 -11.57
CA ARG A 490 14.92 -27.64 -11.58
C ARG A 490 14.89 -28.26 -10.19
N ASN A 491 15.38 -27.52 -9.20
CA ASN A 491 15.44 -27.99 -7.82
C ASN A 491 14.03 -28.30 -7.27
N PHE A 492 13.05 -27.44 -7.53
CA PHE A 492 11.68 -27.64 -7.07
C PHE A 492 11.05 -28.93 -7.63
N TYR A 493 11.21 -29.17 -8.94
CA TYR A 493 10.70 -30.36 -9.60
C TYR A 493 11.41 -31.62 -9.09
N LEU A 494 12.75 -31.63 -9.04
CA LEU A 494 13.52 -32.78 -8.60
C LEU A 494 13.29 -33.12 -7.13
N SER A 495 13.17 -32.11 -6.26
CA SER A 495 12.83 -32.33 -4.85
C SER A 495 11.43 -32.93 -4.68
N GLN A 496 10.43 -32.45 -5.43
CA GLN A 496 9.10 -33.06 -5.38
C GLN A 496 9.08 -34.47 -5.97
N SER A 497 9.88 -34.76 -6.99
CA SER A 497 10.07 -36.13 -7.48
C SER A 497 10.64 -37.05 -6.41
N LEU A 498 11.67 -36.60 -5.69
CA LEU A 498 12.27 -37.34 -4.58
C LEU A 498 11.25 -37.63 -3.46
N ASP A 499 10.44 -36.64 -3.08
CA ASP A 499 9.38 -36.79 -2.08
C ASP A 499 8.31 -37.81 -2.50
N LEU A 500 7.89 -37.76 -3.77
CA LEU A 500 6.95 -38.72 -4.34
C LEU A 500 7.52 -40.15 -4.32
N LYS A 501 8.79 -40.34 -4.68
CA LYS A 501 9.48 -41.64 -4.67
C LYS A 501 9.67 -42.20 -3.26
N ASN A 502 9.98 -41.34 -2.29
CA ASN A 502 10.22 -41.74 -0.90
C ASN A 502 8.94 -41.95 -0.09
N GLY A 503 7.76 -41.66 -0.66
CA GLY A 503 6.47 -41.80 0.03
C GLY A 503 6.24 -40.78 1.15
N LYS A 504 7.13 -39.80 1.30
CA LYS A 504 7.07 -38.76 2.34
C LYS A 504 6.58 -37.45 1.72
N ARG A 505 5.27 -37.17 1.81
CA ARG A 505 4.88 -35.77 1.99
C ARG A 505 5.23 -35.47 3.44
N THR A 506 6.33 -34.78 3.67
CA THR A 506 6.64 -34.32 5.05
C THR A 506 5.47 -33.42 5.46
N PRO A 507 4.64 -33.79 6.45
CA PRO A 507 3.58 -32.92 6.92
C PRO A 507 4.21 -31.60 7.37
N PRO A 508 3.59 -30.43 7.12
CA PRO A 508 4.02 -29.20 7.75
C PRO A 508 3.78 -29.34 9.26
N GLY A 509 4.78 -29.79 10.03
CA GLY A 509 4.62 -29.94 11.45
C GLY A 509 5.63 -30.87 12.10
N LYS A 510 6.24 -30.36 13.17
CA LYS A 510 7.19 -30.99 14.09
C LYS A 510 8.64 -31.02 13.58
N ASN A 511 9.38 -30.00 14.01
CA ASN A 511 10.85 -29.86 13.99
C ASN A 511 11.46 -29.20 12.74
N SER A 512 11.47 -27.87 12.70
CA SER A 512 12.53 -27.11 12.03
C SER A 512 13.15 -26.09 13.00
N SER A 513 14.06 -26.59 13.83
CA SER A 513 15.03 -25.79 14.58
C SER A 513 15.96 -25.08 13.59
N GLY A 514 15.87 -23.76 13.52
CA GLY A 514 16.78 -22.93 12.71
C GLY A 514 16.79 -21.47 13.15
N MET A 515 15.64 -20.93 13.55
CA MET A 515 15.53 -19.77 14.43
C MET A 515 14.45 -20.09 15.46
N ALA A 516 14.72 -19.86 16.74
CA ALA A 516 13.66 -19.89 17.73
C ALA A 516 12.63 -18.81 17.37
N ALA A 517 11.33 -19.13 17.37
CA ALA A 517 10.27 -18.12 17.23
C ALA A 517 10.46 -16.96 18.22
N PHE A 518 11.17 -17.23 19.32
CA PHE A 518 11.55 -16.28 20.35
C PHE A 518 13.08 -16.20 20.50
N ALA A 519 13.80 -15.77 19.45
CA ALA A 519 15.24 -15.54 19.54
C ALA A 519 15.56 -14.38 20.52
N PRO A 520 16.64 -14.46 21.33
CA PRO A 520 16.90 -13.53 22.44
C PRO A 520 17.14 -12.07 22.02
N ASN A 521 17.53 -11.85 20.77
CA ASN A 521 17.83 -10.53 20.19
C ASN A 521 16.60 -9.79 19.66
N LEU A 522 15.42 -10.42 19.60
CA LEU A 522 14.19 -9.76 19.15
C LEU A 522 13.64 -8.79 20.21
N LEU A 523 12.79 -7.86 19.76
CA LEU A 523 11.99 -7.02 20.64
C LEU A 523 10.91 -7.85 21.33
N VAL A 524 10.50 -7.44 22.53
CA VAL A 524 9.43 -8.11 23.27
C VAL A 524 8.11 -8.10 22.48
N GLU A 525 7.85 -7.01 21.76
CA GLU A 525 6.71 -6.90 20.85
C GLU A 525 6.69 -8.00 19.77
N GLN A 526 7.84 -8.27 19.16
CA GLN A 526 7.97 -9.29 18.12
C GLN A 526 7.76 -10.71 18.69
N TRP A 527 8.16 -10.95 19.94
CA TRP A 527 7.83 -12.19 20.63
C TRP A 527 6.34 -12.35 20.84
N PHE A 528 5.62 -11.30 21.24
CA PHE A 528 4.17 -11.40 21.41
C PHE A 528 3.43 -11.50 20.07
N GLY A 529 3.92 -10.87 19.01
CA GLY A 529 3.45 -11.09 17.64
C GLY A 529 3.61 -12.55 17.22
N ALA A 530 4.78 -13.14 17.43
CA ALA A 530 5.02 -14.56 17.16
C ALA A 530 4.10 -15.46 18.00
N LEU A 531 3.92 -15.15 19.30
CA LEU A 531 3.00 -15.88 20.17
C LEU A 531 1.56 -15.82 19.66
N SER A 532 1.08 -14.65 19.21
CA SER A 532 -0.30 -14.52 18.70
C SER A 532 -0.60 -15.39 17.48
N ILE A 533 0.39 -15.61 16.59
CA ILE A 533 0.24 -16.45 15.40
C ILE A 533 0.23 -17.95 15.77
N THR A 534 0.85 -18.32 16.89
CA THR A 534 0.89 -19.72 17.35
C THR A 534 -0.37 -20.19 18.06
N ILE A 535 -1.29 -19.27 18.43
CA ILE A 535 -2.54 -19.62 19.12
C ILE A 535 -3.48 -20.40 18.19
N ASP A 536 -3.90 -21.59 18.63
CA ASP A 536 -5.05 -22.29 18.05
C ASP A 536 -6.33 -21.54 18.41
N GLY A 537 -6.78 -20.67 17.50
CA GLY A 537 -7.94 -19.83 17.72
C GLY A 537 -9.27 -20.60 17.82
N GLN A 538 -9.37 -21.82 17.27
CA GLN A 538 -10.59 -22.62 17.40
C GLN A 538 -10.70 -23.22 18.80
N GLU A 539 -9.59 -23.74 19.35
CA GLU A 539 -9.56 -24.22 20.73
C GLU A 539 -9.66 -23.08 21.73
N ALA A 540 -8.90 -22.00 21.54
CA ALA A 540 -8.96 -20.81 22.39
C ALA A 540 -10.33 -20.11 22.34
N GLY A 541 -11.03 -20.18 21.20
CA GLY A 541 -12.37 -19.61 21.03
C GLY A 541 -13.48 -20.35 21.80
N LYS A 542 -13.21 -21.55 22.34
CA LYS A 542 -14.12 -22.26 23.26
C LYS A 542 -14.17 -21.60 24.64
N GLU A 543 -13.24 -20.71 24.94
CA GLU A 543 -13.24 -19.93 26.18
C GLU A 543 -14.27 -18.80 26.09
N GLU A 544 -15.31 -18.88 26.92
CA GLU A 544 -16.39 -17.89 26.95
C GLU A 544 -15.95 -16.56 27.58
N GLN A 545 -14.98 -16.60 28.50
CA GLN A 545 -14.51 -15.43 29.23
C GLN A 545 -13.14 -14.98 28.74
N PRO A 546 -12.96 -13.70 28.41
CA PRO A 546 -11.64 -13.16 28.11
C PRO A 546 -10.79 -13.17 29.39
N PHE A 547 -9.47 -13.33 29.23
CA PHE A 547 -8.54 -13.14 30.34
C PHE A 547 -7.33 -12.29 29.91
N CYS A 548 -6.79 -11.55 30.87
CA CYS A 548 -5.69 -10.60 30.71
C CYS A 548 -4.48 -11.02 31.54
N ILE A 549 -3.30 -11.05 30.89
CA ILE A 549 -2.02 -11.31 31.54
C ILE A 549 -1.12 -10.09 31.38
N ASP A 550 -0.72 -9.50 32.50
CA ASP A 550 0.28 -8.43 32.54
C ASP A 550 1.69 -9.03 32.71
N ILE A 551 2.65 -8.59 31.90
CA ILE A 551 4.04 -9.01 31.92
C ILE A 551 4.92 -7.76 32.10
N HIS A 552 5.58 -7.66 33.25
CA HIS A 552 6.59 -6.67 33.52
C HIS A 552 7.98 -7.22 33.19
N VAL A 553 8.65 -6.62 32.21
CA VAL A 553 10.02 -6.98 31.79
C VAL A 553 11.00 -6.02 32.45
N LYS A 554 11.55 -6.45 33.60
CA LYS A 554 12.20 -5.59 34.59
C LYS A 554 13.48 -4.90 34.09
N ASP A 555 14.36 -5.64 33.41
CA ASP A 555 15.68 -5.18 32.96
C ASP A 555 15.62 -4.12 31.85
N ILE A 556 14.52 -4.08 31.09
CA ILE A 556 14.28 -3.07 30.04
C ILE A 556 13.15 -2.10 30.39
N SER A 557 12.55 -2.24 31.58
CA SER A 557 11.46 -1.37 32.09
C SER A 557 10.28 -1.26 31.12
N GLU A 558 9.81 -2.40 30.61
CA GLU A 558 8.64 -2.48 29.74
C GLU A 558 7.49 -3.24 30.40
N ASP A 559 6.32 -2.62 30.45
CA ASP A 559 5.06 -3.26 30.84
C ASP A 559 4.25 -3.67 29.62
N TRP A 560 3.75 -4.90 29.62
CA TRP A 560 2.97 -5.45 28.52
C TRP A 560 1.69 -6.08 29.05
N ARG A 561 0.58 -5.91 28.32
CA ARG A 561 -0.67 -6.63 28.57
C ARG A 561 -0.99 -7.52 27.38
N LEU A 562 -1.19 -8.79 27.67
CA LEU A 562 -1.72 -9.81 26.76
C LEU A 562 -3.20 -10.00 27.06
N ILE A 563 -4.03 -10.04 26.02
CA ILE A 563 -5.49 -10.19 26.12
C ILE A 563 -5.91 -11.30 25.17
N LEU A 564 -6.35 -12.43 25.73
CA LEU A 564 -6.96 -13.51 24.96
C LEU A 564 -8.48 -13.35 24.99
N SER A 565 -9.09 -13.15 23.83
CA SER A 565 -10.55 -12.99 23.70
C SER A 565 -11.02 -13.50 22.35
N ASN A 566 -12.13 -14.24 22.32
CA ASN A 566 -12.72 -14.80 21.09
C ASN A 566 -11.73 -15.63 20.26
N GLY A 567 -10.83 -16.37 20.92
CA GLY A 567 -9.78 -17.15 20.26
C GLY A 567 -8.62 -16.34 19.67
N ALA A 568 -8.60 -15.01 19.83
CA ALA A 568 -7.55 -14.14 19.36
C ALA A 568 -6.71 -13.58 20.53
N LEU A 569 -5.38 -13.61 20.36
CA LEU A 569 -4.45 -12.97 21.29
C LEU A 569 -4.06 -11.58 20.76
N SER A 570 -4.43 -10.55 21.50
CA SER A 570 -3.93 -9.18 21.29
C SER A 570 -2.95 -8.81 22.40
N TYR A 571 -2.06 -7.89 22.12
CA TYR A 571 -1.06 -7.44 23.08
C TYR A 571 -0.80 -5.94 22.93
N ARG A 572 -0.39 -5.29 24.01
CA ARG A 572 -0.08 -3.87 24.03
C ARG A 572 0.94 -3.52 25.09
N ARG A 573 1.82 -2.57 24.77
CA ARG A 573 2.69 -1.96 25.77
C ARG A 573 1.86 -1.04 26.66
N GLN A 574 2.02 -1.17 27.97
CA GLN A 574 1.44 -0.25 28.95
C GLN A 574 2.44 0.87 29.26
N PRO A 575 1.97 2.10 29.49
CA PRO A 575 2.83 3.18 29.99
C PRO A 575 3.26 2.92 31.45
N ASN A 576 4.54 3.16 31.76
CA ASN A 576 5.12 2.98 33.11
C ASN A 576 4.40 3.89 34.13
N GLU A 577 4.14 3.36 35.32
CA GLU A 577 3.28 3.93 36.37
C GLU A 577 3.62 5.36 36.79
N GLU A 578 2.70 6.30 36.52
CA GLU A 578 2.36 7.40 37.44
C GLU A 578 0.94 7.99 37.20
N GLN A 579 0.24 7.59 36.13
CA GLN A 579 -1.13 8.09 35.84
C GLN A 579 -2.04 6.99 35.29
N SER A 580 -2.79 6.28 36.14
CA SER A 580 -4.12 5.75 35.79
C SER A 580 -4.83 5.14 37.01
N SER A 581 -6.00 5.68 37.33
CA SER A 581 -6.90 5.25 38.41
C SER A 581 -7.95 4.21 37.98
N SER A 582 -7.79 3.55 36.82
CA SER A 582 -8.71 2.48 36.39
C SER A 582 -8.02 1.36 35.57
N ARG A 583 -7.11 0.63 36.21
CA ARG A 583 -6.66 -0.64 35.62
C ARG A 583 -7.78 -1.68 35.79
N THR A 584 -8.35 -2.18 34.69
CA THR A 584 -9.02 -3.49 34.70
C THR A 584 -8.06 -4.50 35.33
N GLU A 585 -8.52 -5.20 36.37
CA GLU A 585 -7.72 -6.19 37.06
C GLU A 585 -7.25 -7.25 36.06
N SER A 586 -5.94 -7.48 36.03
CA SER A 586 -5.36 -8.59 35.26
C SER A 586 -5.61 -9.89 36.00
N ASP A 587 -6.04 -10.94 35.29
CA ASP A 587 -6.16 -12.28 35.86
C ASP A 587 -4.81 -12.78 36.37
N LEU A 588 -3.71 -12.39 35.71
CA LEU A 588 -2.35 -12.70 36.12
C LEU A 588 -1.40 -11.53 35.82
N ALA A 589 -0.46 -11.28 36.72
CA ALA A 589 0.69 -10.40 36.52
C ALA A 589 1.98 -11.16 36.82
N LEU A 590 2.92 -11.13 35.87
CA LEU A 590 4.23 -11.77 35.95
C LEU A 590 5.34 -10.72 35.84
N THR A 591 6.39 -10.86 36.65
CA THR A 591 7.63 -10.08 36.49
C THR A 591 8.78 -11.00 36.15
N LEU A 592 9.44 -10.75 35.02
CA LEU A 592 10.64 -11.47 34.58
C LEU A 592 11.67 -10.47 34.02
N ASP A 593 12.93 -10.89 33.90
CA ASP A 593 13.89 -10.20 33.02
C ASP A 593 13.69 -10.67 31.56
N LYS A 594 14.16 -9.93 30.56
CA LYS A 594 14.01 -10.23 29.13
C LYS A 594 14.49 -11.64 28.78
N ILE A 595 15.61 -12.09 29.35
CA ILE A 595 16.13 -13.45 29.17
C ILE A 595 15.23 -14.50 29.85
N GLY A 596 14.63 -14.15 30.99
CA GLY A 596 13.64 -14.98 31.68
C GLY A 596 12.39 -15.19 30.82
N LEU A 597 11.84 -14.11 30.25
CA LEU A 597 10.71 -14.14 29.32
C LEU A 597 11.04 -14.94 28.05
N CYS A 598 12.23 -14.76 27.47
CA CYS A 598 12.68 -15.55 26.32
C CYS A 598 12.70 -17.05 26.62
N ARG A 599 13.26 -17.47 27.77
CA ARG A 599 13.24 -18.88 28.19
C ARG A 599 11.83 -19.39 28.44
N PHE A 600 10.97 -18.53 29.00
CA PHE A 600 9.57 -18.80 29.27
C PHE A 600 8.78 -19.13 27.99
N LEU A 601 8.86 -18.26 26.97
CA LEU A 601 8.19 -18.46 25.69
C LEU A 601 8.77 -19.64 24.89
N ASN A 602 10.05 -19.98 25.10
CA ASN A 602 10.67 -21.16 24.51
C ASN A 602 10.36 -22.48 25.26
N GLY A 603 9.52 -22.48 26.29
CA GLY A 603 9.19 -23.68 27.09
C GLY A 603 10.37 -24.19 27.94
N LYS A 604 11.38 -23.35 28.19
CA LYS A 604 12.62 -23.68 28.91
C LYS A 604 12.75 -22.95 30.25
N SER A 605 11.66 -22.40 30.76
CA SER A 605 11.66 -21.66 32.04
C SER A 605 11.88 -22.57 33.23
N SER A 606 12.59 -22.03 34.22
CA SER A 606 12.71 -22.54 35.58
C SER A 606 11.95 -21.63 36.54
N SER A 607 11.54 -22.14 37.71
CA SER A 607 10.85 -21.32 38.73
C SER A 607 11.66 -20.11 39.22
N SER A 608 12.98 -20.08 38.99
CA SER A 608 13.85 -18.94 39.30
C SER A 608 13.79 -17.80 38.29
N ASP A 609 13.18 -18.00 37.13
CA ASP A 609 13.13 -16.99 36.06
C ASP A 609 12.00 -15.98 36.28
N ILE A 610 11.01 -16.35 37.10
CA ILE A 610 9.89 -15.50 37.49
C ILE A 610 10.26 -14.81 38.81
N LEU A 611 10.45 -13.50 38.75
CA LEU A 611 10.86 -12.67 39.88
C LEU A 611 9.67 -12.33 40.80
N ALA A 612 8.47 -12.20 40.24
CA ALA A 612 7.23 -12.00 40.98
C ALA A 612 6.02 -12.53 40.20
N VAL A 613 5.00 -12.99 40.94
CA VAL A 613 3.71 -13.47 40.40
C VAL A 613 2.58 -12.93 41.27
N ARG A 614 1.50 -12.44 40.65
CA ARG A 614 0.23 -12.07 41.30
C ARG A 614 -0.94 -12.49 40.42
N GLY A 615 -1.96 -13.16 40.98
CA GLY A 615 -3.14 -13.61 40.23
C GLY A 615 -3.13 -15.11 39.93
N ASP A 616 -3.97 -15.54 38.99
CA ASP A 616 -4.19 -16.94 38.62
C ASP A 616 -3.16 -17.43 37.59
N VAL A 617 -2.24 -18.26 38.06
CA VAL A 617 -1.20 -18.90 37.25
C VAL A 617 -1.78 -19.83 36.18
N GLN A 618 -3.01 -20.31 36.33
CA GLN A 618 -3.65 -21.11 35.29
C GLN A 618 -3.89 -20.30 34.01
N ALA A 619 -4.04 -18.98 34.08
CA ALA A 619 -4.21 -18.13 32.90
C ALA A 619 -3.02 -18.26 31.92
N ILE A 620 -1.78 -18.26 32.41
CA ILE A 620 -0.60 -18.39 31.53
C ILE A 620 -0.40 -19.82 31.03
N ASN A 621 -0.65 -20.83 31.86
CA ASN A 621 -0.58 -22.22 31.42
C ASN A 621 -1.61 -22.49 30.31
N LYS A 622 -2.81 -21.91 30.47
CA LYS A 622 -3.90 -21.99 29.48
C LYS A 622 -3.51 -21.29 28.18
N LEU A 623 -3.00 -20.06 28.24
CA LEU A 623 -2.51 -19.34 27.06
C LEU A 623 -1.43 -20.12 26.30
N LEU A 624 -0.44 -20.66 27.02
CA LEU A 624 0.65 -21.42 26.43
C LEU A 624 0.17 -22.76 25.85
N SER A 625 -0.85 -23.38 26.46
CA SER A 625 -1.45 -24.61 25.93
C SER A 625 -2.08 -24.39 24.56
N PHE A 626 -2.75 -23.25 24.32
CA PHE A 626 -3.28 -22.88 23.02
C PHE A 626 -2.19 -22.62 21.98
N ALA A 627 -0.99 -22.23 22.42
CA ALA A 627 0.20 -22.10 21.56
C ALA A 627 0.99 -23.41 21.40
N SER A 628 0.53 -24.52 21.98
CA SER A 628 1.28 -25.80 22.07
C SER A 628 2.67 -25.67 22.72
N ILE A 629 2.84 -24.72 23.64
CA ILE A 629 4.10 -24.51 24.40
C ILE A 629 4.00 -25.26 25.74
N THR A 630 4.85 -26.25 25.92
CA THR A 630 4.92 -27.04 27.17
C THR A 630 5.82 -26.36 28.20
N SER A 631 5.32 -25.32 28.88
CA SER A 631 5.91 -24.82 30.13
C SER A 631 4.82 -24.80 31.22
N GLU A 632 5.01 -25.58 32.27
CA GLU A 632 4.13 -25.55 33.45
C GLU A 632 4.68 -24.57 34.48
N VAL A 633 3.90 -23.53 34.80
CA VAL A 633 4.14 -22.68 35.96
C VAL A 633 3.46 -23.31 37.17
N LYS A 634 4.26 -23.68 38.18
CA LYS A 634 3.78 -24.29 39.43
C LYS A 634 3.49 -23.24 40.50
N ASN A 635 2.43 -23.46 41.28
CA ASN A 635 1.99 -22.60 42.39
C ASN A 635 2.88 -22.63 43.65
N HIS A 636 3.98 -23.38 43.65
CA HIS A 636 4.78 -23.63 44.86
C HIS A 636 6.25 -23.26 44.66
N CYS A 637 6.80 -22.50 45.60
CA CYS A 637 8.25 -22.38 45.76
C CYS A 637 8.82 -23.76 46.10
N THR A 638 9.88 -24.18 45.40
CA THR A 638 10.53 -25.50 45.57
C THR A 638 10.99 -25.78 47.01
N ASN A 639 11.21 -24.75 47.84
CA ASN A 639 11.50 -24.92 49.26
C ASN A 639 10.27 -25.25 50.11
N CYS A 640 9.09 -24.75 49.75
CA CYS A 640 7.84 -25.04 50.46
C CYS A 640 7.26 -26.40 50.04
N GLU A 641 7.44 -26.77 48.77
CA GLU A 641 7.04 -28.09 48.24
C GLU A 641 7.89 -29.22 48.85
N LYS A 642 9.20 -28.99 49.07
CA LYS A 642 10.07 -29.92 49.81
C LYS A 642 9.74 -30.05 51.30
N ARG A 643 8.95 -29.12 51.86
CA ARG A 643 8.62 -29.04 53.28
C ARG A 643 7.13 -29.31 53.56
N ASP A 644 6.34 -29.57 52.53
CA ASP A 644 4.88 -29.77 52.58
C ASP A 644 4.15 -28.66 53.36
N GLU A 645 4.55 -27.40 53.14
CA GLU A 645 4.00 -26.22 53.82
C GLU A 645 3.27 -25.28 52.84
N ARG A 646 2.15 -24.69 53.30
CA ARG A 646 1.37 -23.71 52.52
C ARG A 646 2.14 -22.39 52.41
N CYS A 647 2.46 -21.97 51.19
CA CYS A 647 3.29 -20.79 50.92
C CYS A 647 2.57 -19.49 51.33
N GLN A 648 3.00 -18.86 52.43
CA GLN A 648 2.53 -17.54 52.87
C GLN A 648 3.66 -16.50 52.80
N ARG A 649 3.39 -15.37 52.14
CA ARG A 649 4.33 -14.25 52.00
C ARG A 649 4.43 -13.52 53.36
N ARG A 650 5.55 -13.67 54.07
CA ARG A 650 5.86 -12.83 55.24
C ARG A 650 6.42 -11.49 54.76
N GLU A 651 5.70 -10.40 54.99
CA GLU A 651 6.29 -9.06 54.96
C GLU A 651 7.20 -8.91 56.18
N HIS A 652 8.49 -9.16 56.01
CA HIS A 652 9.49 -8.76 56.98
C HIS A 652 10.48 -7.80 56.32
N ASN A 653 10.44 -6.55 56.76
CA ASN A 653 11.55 -5.61 56.65
C ASN A 653 12.80 -6.27 57.24
N ARG A 654 13.70 -6.73 56.38
CA ARG A 654 14.98 -7.30 56.82
C ARG A 654 16.06 -6.24 56.77
N ARG A 655 16.42 -5.74 57.97
CA ARG A 655 17.74 -5.19 58.30
C ARG A 655 18.82 -6.25 58.04
N LEU A 656 20.02 -5.76 57.72
CA LEU A 656 21.28 -6.44 57.39
C LEU A 656 21.66 -7.64 58.31
N PRO A 657 22.48 -8.59 57.83
CA PRO A 657 22.66 -9.89 58.49
C PRO A 657 23.67 -9.86 59.64
N SER A 658 23.34 -10.53 60.75
CA SER A 658 24.34 -11.14 61.65
C SER A 658 23.98 -12.60 61.97
N ARG A 659 25.02 -13.39 62.23
CA ARG A 659 25.12 -14.86 62.17
C ARG A 659 24.36 -15.69 63.24
N ARG A 660 23.94 -16.90 62.78
CA ARG A 660 23.98 -18.28 63.37
C ARG A 660 22.99 -18.80 64.46
N SER A 661 22.25 -19.87 64.04
CA SER A 661 21.97 -21.21 64.68
C SER A 661 20.96 -21.35 65.87
N PRO A 662 20.41 -22.56 66.21
CA PRO A 662 19.17 -23.17 65.66
C PRO A 662 18.10 -23.71 66.68
N ASP A 663 16.84 -23.90 66.22
CA ASP A 663 15.74 -24.85 66.64
C ASP A 663 15.14 -24.88 68.09
N PRO A 664 13.95 -25.51 68.36
CA PRO A 664 12.71 -25.77 67.57
C PRO A 664 11.34 -25.62 68.33
N ALA A 665 10.21 -25.80 67.60
CA ALA A 665 8.94 -26.52 67.96
C ALA A 665 7.57 -25.81 68.23
N THR A 666 6.53 -26.23 67.44
CA THR A 666 5.07 -26.53 67.72
C THR A 666 4.10 -25.44 68.26
N SER A 667 2.76 -25.35 68.03
CA SER A 667 1.70 -26.00 67.19
C SER A 667 0.29 -25.34 67.44
N VAL A 668 -0.62 -25.34 66.43
CA VAL A 668 -2.12 -25.58 66.47
C VAL A 668 -3.19 -24.52 66.93
N PHE A 669 -4.03 -24.04 65.96
CA PHE A 669 -5.53 -23.90 65.80
C PHE A 669 -6.52 -23.40 66.95
N PRO A 670 -7.86 -23.12 66.72
CA PRO A 670 -8.54 -22.06 65.90
C PRO A 670 -9.92 -21.51 66.46
N LEU A 671 -10.68 -20.78 65.59
CA LEU A 671 -12.17 -20.65 65.42
C LEU A 671 -13.01 -19.48 66.04
N ASP A 672 -13.50 -18.64 65.11
CA ASP A 672 -14.85 -18.04 64.83
C ASP A 672 -15.98 -17.88 65.87
N ARG A 673 -16.69 -16.72 65.78
CA ARG A 673 -18.14 -16.58 65.46
C ARG A 673 -18.66 -15.12 65.33
N ARG A 674 -19.62 -14.92 64.40
CA ARG A 674 -20.51 -13.77 64.02
C ARG A 674 -21.69 -13.55 65.03
N PRO A 675 -22.72 -12.64 64.89
CA PRO A 675 -23.29 -11.93 63.69
C PRO A 675 -23.93 -10.48 63.82
N ASP A 676 -24.22 -9.86 62.64
CA ASP A 676 -25.36 -9.03 62.10
C ASP A 676 -26.27 -8.10 62.98
N VAL A 677 -27.00 -7.03 62.55
CA VAL A 677 -27.27 -6.15 61.36
C VAL A 677 -28.28 -5.04 61.82
N ALA A 678 -28.30 -3.80 61.26
CA ALA A 678 -29.51 -3.07 60.71
C ALA A 678 -29.50 -1.50 60.69
N ALA A 679 -29.83 -0.96 59.50
CA ALA A 679 -30.71 0.19 59.12
C ALA A 679 -30.35 1.71 59.30
N THR A 680 -30.66 2.47 58.22
CA THR A 680 -30.56 3.93 57.87
C THR A 680 -31.95 4.63 57.90
N PRO A 681 -32.19 5.92 57.50
CA PRO A 681 -31.52 7.26 57.59
C PRO A 681 -32.57 8.36 58.05
N PRO A 682 -32.70 9.65 57.58
CA PRO A 682 -31.82 10.71 57.01
C PRO A 682 -32.03 12.18 57.57
N LEU A 683 -31.24 13.14 57.02
CA LEU A 683 -31.54 14.56 56.64
C LEU A 683 -31.24 15.80 57.55
N THR A 684 -30.61 16.78 56.89
CA THR A 684 -30.60 18.27 57.01
C THR A 684 -29.48 19.05 57.72
N ASN A 685 -29.22 20.22 57.11
CA ASN A 685 -28.01 21.06 57.04
C ASN A 685 -27.94 22.23 58.05
N ASP A 686 -26.73 22.80 58.16
CA ASP A 686 -26.39 24.24 58.31
C ASP A 686 -26.66 24.91 59.68
N THR A 687 -25.75 25.64 60.36
CA THR A 687 -24.99 26.82 59.88
C THR A 687 -24.08 27.43 61.01
N LEU A 688 -22.98 28.13 60.59
CA LEU A 688 -22.48 29.48 61.06
C LEU A 688 -21.88 29.67 62.49
N GLU A 689 -20.88 30.54 62.80
CA GLU A 689 -19.90 31.40 62.09
C GLU A 689 -18.97 32.13 63.12
N THR A 690 -17.96 32.86 62.61
CA THR A 690 -17.20 34.04 63.16
C THR A 690 -15.73 33.86 63.67
N PRO A 691 -14.85 34.90 63.69
CA PRO A 691 -14.41 35.73 62.53
C PRO A 691 -12.93 36.27 62.55
N SER A 692 -12.46 36.67 61.36
CA SER A 692 -11.72 37.89 60.94
C SER A 692 -10.34 38.32 61.46
N ALA A 693 -9.40 38.50 60.51
CA ALA A 693 -8.63 39.73 60.30
C ALA A 693 -8.13 39.85 58.83
N LEU A 694 -8.57 40.92 58.14
CA LEU A 694 -7.90 41.74 57.09
C LEU A 694 -7.44 41.03 55.79
N GLU A 695 -8.20 41.08 54.68
CA GLU A 695 -8.34 42.13 53.63
C GLU A 695 -7.38 41.88 52.43
N TYR A 696 -7.79 41.44 51.23
CA TYR A 696 -8.75 41.91 50.18
C TYR A 696 -8.02 42.51 48.96
N ILE A 697 -8.18 41.85 47.79
CA ILE A 697 -8.25 42.26 46.37
C ILE A 697 -7.95 40.97 45.59
N ASP A 698 -8.96 40.12 45.33
CA ASP A 698 -9.83 40.07 44.14
C ASP A 698 -9.15 39.54 42.86
N GLU A 699 -8.99 38.21 42.78
CA GLU A 699 -8.87 37.47 41.52
C GLU A 699 -10.12 36.59 41.34
N ARG A 700 -11.29 37.25 41.24
CA ARG A 700 -12.45 36.72 40.51
C ARG A 700 -12.29 36.79 38.98
N GLU A 701 -11.14 37.18 38.44
CA GLU A 701 -10.91 37.23 36.98
C GLU A 701 -10.23 35.99 36.37
N HIS A 702 -9.59 35.09 37.14
CA HIS A 702 -8.89 33.94 36.53
C HIS A 702 -9.68 32.62 36.44
N ARG A 703 -10.88 32.55 37.00
CA ARG A 703 -11.84 31.44 36.76
C ARG A 703 -12.85 31.70 35.62
N LEU A 704 -12.66 32.80 34.89
CA LEU A 704 -13.43 33.12 33.67
C LEU A 704 -12.66 32.78 32.38
N ASN A 705 -11.43 32.26 32.47
CA ASN A 705 -10.56 31.99 31.31
C ASN A 705 -10.09 30.51 31.18
N GLN A 706 -10.83 29.55 31.73
CA GLN A 706 -10.67 28.15 31.30
C GLN A 706 -11.87 27.73 30.47
N PRO A 707 -11.65 27.16 29.28
CA PRO A 707 -12.73 26.60 28.48
C PRO A 707 -13.53 25.60 29.31
N PRO A 708 -14.85 25.52 29.13
CA PRO A 708 -15.58 24.42 29.73
C PRO A 708 -14.92 23.14 29.19
N ARG A 709 -14.50 22.23 30.07
CA ARG A 709 -14.29 20.83 29.70
C ARG A 709 -15.66 20.33 29.24
N LEU A 710 -15.93 20.48 27.95
CA LEU A 710 -17.01 19.79 27.27
C LEU A 710 -16.77 18.32 27.54
N THR A 711 -17.64 17.72 28.34
CA THR A 711 -17.81 16.27 28.41
C THR A 711 -18.17 15.83 26.99
N ALA A 712 -17.16 15.49 26.19
CA ALA A 712 -17.35 15.00 24.84
C ALA A 712 -18.21 13.74 24.91
N SER A 713 -19.33 13.71 24.21
CA SER A 713 -20.11 12.48 24.05
C SER A 713 -19.22 11.45 23.38
N VAL A 714 -19.04 10.29 24.01
CA VAL A 714 -18.30 9.17 23.42
C VAL A 714 -19.14 8.62 22.27
N ASP A 715 -18.91 9.13 21.07
CA ASP A 715 -19.53 8.62 19.85
C ASP A 715 -19.09 7.17 19.64
N ARG A 716 -20.04 6.24 19.64
CA ARG A 716 -19.76 4.83 19.33
C ARG A 716 -19.45 4.70 17.83
N GLY A 717 -18.42 3.92 17.51
CA GLY A 717 -18.13 3.55 16.13
C GLY A 717 -19.26 2.72 15.53
N TYR A 718 -19.52 2.90 14.24
CA TYR A 718 -20.48 2.13 13.49
C TYR A 718 -19.96 0.75 13.14
N ILE A 719 -20.80 -0.24 13.43
CA ILE A 719 -20.60 -1.63 13.06
C ILE A 719 -21.86 -2.04 12.28
N GLY A 720 -21.68 -2.58 11.09
CA GLY A 720 -22.79 -2.92 10.19
C GLY A 720 -23.69 -4.02 10.75
N GLU A 721 -24.95 -4.05 10.30
CA GLU A 721 -26.00 -4.98 10.79
C GLU A 721 -25.68 -6.46 10.53
N SER A 722 -24.84 -6.75 9.54
CA SER A 722 -24.35 -8.10 9.23
C SER A 722 -23.19 -8.54 10.11
N SER A 723 -22.72 -7.69 11.02
CA SER A 723 -21.63 -8.02 11.94
C SER A 723 -22.15 -8.91 13.07
N VAL A 724 -21.41 -9.99 13.32
CA VAL A 724 -21.64 -10.88 14.48
C VAL A 724 -21.09 -10.31 15.79
N MET A 725 -20.54 -9.09 15.78
CA MET A 725 -19.98 -8.43 16.97
C MET A 725 -21.06 -7.67 17.76
N SER A 726 -21.19 -7.96 19.06
CA SER A 726 -22.19 -7.34 19.95
C SER A 726 -21.92 -5.84 20.18
N ASN A 727 -22.97 -5.03 20.01
CA ASN A 727 -22.95 -3.56 20.16
C ASN A 727 -22.99 -3.07 21.64
N HIS A 728 -22.80 -3.99 22.60
CA HIS A 728 -23.02 -3.75 24.03
C HIS A 728 -21.73 -3.66 24.87
N GLY A 729 -20.65 -3.11 24.30
CA GLY A 729 -19.45 -2.76 25.08
C GLY A 729 -19.68 -1.56 26.02
N PRO A 730 -18.97 -1.45 27.16
CA PRO A 730 -19.15 -0.37 28.11
C PRO A 730 -18.84 1.00 27.48
N LEU A 731 -19.72 1.99 27.70
CA LEU A 731 -19.45 3.40 27.45
C LEU A 731 -18.59 3.93 28.61
N THR A 732 -17.28 3.72 28.57
CA THR A 732 -16.37 4.37 29.52
C THR A 732 -15.38 5.25 28.78
N SER A 733 -15.31 6.51 29.20
CA SER A 733 -14.35 7.53 28.76
C SER A 733 -12.89 7.23 29.16
N GLU A 734 -12.55 5.95 29.38
CA GLU A 734 -11.26 5.50 29.92
C GLU A 734 -10.48 4.62 28.92
N SER A 735 -10.99 4.38 27.71
CA SER A 735 -10.28 3.57 26.69
C SER A 735 -9.25 4.34 25.87
N THR A 736 -9.07 5.64 26.06
CA THR A 736 -8.17 6.49 25.25
C THR A 736 -6.68 6.36 25.58
N ALA A 737 -6.29 5.49 26.50
CA ALA A 737 -4.89 5.29 26.86
C ALA A 737 -4.51 3.82 26.79
N THR A 738 -4.44 3.20 25.60
CA THR A 738 -3.64 1.99 25.34
C THR A 738 -3.80 1.47 23.90
N LEU A 739 -3.12 2.09 22.93
CA LEU A 739 -2.46 1.47 21.77
C LEU A 739 -1.84 2.58 20.89
N GLY A 740 -0.50 2.66 20.83
CA GLY A 740 0.24 3.28 19.73
C GLY A 740 0.12 4.80 19.50
N SER A 741 0.26 5.66 20.52
CA SER A 741 0.72 7.02 20.21
C SER A 741 2.21 6.96 19.88
N PHE A 742 2.67 7.80 18.95
CA PHE A 742 4.09 8.12 18.92
C PHE A 742 4.50 8.57 20.33
N SER A 743 5.77 8.41 20.73
CA SER A 743 6.24 8.95 22.00
C SER A 743 5.68 10.37 22.15
N ALA A 744 4.87 10.66 23.17
CA ALA A 744 4.25 11.99 23.32
C ALA A 744 5.32 13.10 23.32
N SER A 745 6.56 12.75 23.69
CA SER A 745 7.76 13.57 23.52
C SER A 745 8.10 13.87 22.06
N LEU A 746 8.06 12.87 21.17
CA LEU A 746 8.28 13.04 19.73
C LEU A 746 7.14 13.82 19.05
N GLU A 747 5.89 13.60 19.46
CA GLU A 747 4.74 14.40 19.01
C GLU A 747 4.95 15.87 19.41
N MET A 748 5.29 16.13 20.68
CA MET A 748 5.57 17.47 21.18
C MET A 748 6.78 18.12 20.48
N GLN A 749 7.88 17.38 20.27
CA GLN A 749 9.04 17.87 19.53
C GLN A 749 8.69 18.21 18.08
N THR A 750 7.84 17.41 17.43
CA THR A 750 7.39 17.66 16.06
C THR A 750 6.51 18.91 16.00
N VAL A 751 5.58 19.08 16.96
CA VAL A 751 4.77 20.31 17.09
C VAL A 751 5.67 21.53 17.25
N ILE A 752 6.65 21.48 18.16
CA ILE A 752 7.61 22.58 18.40
C ILE A 752 8.44 22.89 17.15
N ALA A 753 8.98 21.85 16.49
CA ALA A 753 9.85 22.01 15.32
C ALA A 753 9.10 22.60 14.11
N THR A 754 7.85 22.17 13.91
CA THR A 754 7.00 22.64 12.80
C THR A 754 6.22 23.92 13.13
N ARG A 755 6.20 24.33 14.41
CA ARG A 755 5.40 25.45 14.92
C ARG A 755 3.92 25.29 14.59
N ALA A 756 3.43 24.06 14.55
CA ALA A 756 2.06 23.75 14.15
C ALA A 756 1.03 24.25 15.17
N ASP A 757 1.41 24.34 16.44
CA ASP A 757 0.63 24.92 17.54
C ASP A 757 0.55 26.45 17.51
N GLN A 758 1.46 27.11 16.79
CA GLN A 758 1.47 28.57 16.69
C GLN A 758 0.36 29.06 15.76
N LEU A 759 -0.75 29.48 16.36
CA LEU A 759 -1.86 30.09 15.65
C LEU A 759 -1.48 31.44 15.04
N PRO A 760 -2.09 31.80 13.88
CA PRO A 760 -1.95 33.14 13.31
C PRO A 760 -2.52 34.22 14.23
N SER A 761 -2.27 35.49 13.90
CA SER A 761 -2.85 36.61 14.65
C SER A 761 -4.38 36.53 14.69
N GLN A 762 -4.99 37.02 15.77
CA GLN A 762 -6.46 37.03 15.90
C GLN A 762 -7.13 37.72 14.69
N LEU A 763 -6.54 38.81 14.18
CA LEU A 763 -6.99 39.48 12.96
C LEU A 763 -7.04 38.56 11.74
N MET A 764 -6.07 37.65 11.60
CA MET A 764 -6.05 36.68 10.51
C MET A 764 -7.15 35.63 10.67
N ILE A 765 -7.38 35.16 11.89
CA ILE A 765 -8.45 34.19 12.22
C ILE A 765 -9.81 34.82 11.95
N ASP A 766 -10.07 36.03 12.44
CA ASP A 766 -11.33 36.75 12.26
C ASP A 766 -11.61 37.02 10.77
N ALA A 767 -10.59 37.48 10.03
CA ALA A 767 -10.70 37.70 8.59
C ALA A 767 -10.93 36.39 7.81
N SER A 768 -10.30 35.29 8.23
CA SER A 768 -10.49 33.97 7.60
C SER A 768 -11.88 33.39 7.88
N SER A 769 -12.37 33.55 9.11
CA SER A 769 -13.73 33.20 9.53
C SER A 769 -14.76 33.98 8.72
N ALA A 770 -14.62 35.31 8.64
CA ALA A 770 -15.51 36.16 7.85
C ALA A 770 -15.51 35.76 6.37
N ALA A 771 -14.34 35.49 5.78
CA ALA A 771 -14.22 35.03 4.40
C ALA A 771 -14.89 33.67 4.17
N TYR A 772 -14.70 32.70 5.08
CA TYR A 772 -15.33 31.39 4.99
C TYR A 772 -16.87 31.48 4.99
N PHE A 773 -17.45 32.15 5.99
CA PHE A 773 -18.91 32.30 6.08
C PHE A 773 -19.48 33.12 4.94
N LYS A 774 -18.78 34.15 4.47
CA LYS A 774 -19.26 34.95 3.36
C LYS A 774 -19.17 34.20 2.03
N TYR A 775 -18.03 33.54 1.78
CA TYR A 775 -17.70 33.12 0.43
C TYR A 775 -17.77 31.62 0.16
N LEU A 776 -17.69 30.74 1.17
CA LEU A 776 -17.55 29.29 0.95
C LEU A 776 -18.56 28.44 1.72
N TYR A 777 -19.19 28.97 2.77
CA TYR A 777 -20.11 28.19 3.62
C TYR A 777 -21.23 27.53 2.82
N HIS A 778 -21.81 28.20 1.82
CA HIS A 778 -22.80 27.60 0.93
C HIS A 778 -22.32 26.30 0.23
N ARG A 779 -21.01 26.14 -0.04
CA ARG A 779 -20.43 24.93 -0.65
C ARG A 779 -19.93 23.90 0.37
N ILE A 780 -19.39 24.37 1.50
CA ILE A 780 -18.77 23.52 2.53
C ILE A 780 -19.31 23.93 3.92
N PRO A 781 -20.60 23.69 4.24
CA PRO A 781 -21.22 24.14 5.49
C PRO A 781 -20.90 23.19 6.66
N VAL A 782 -19.61 22.96 6.90
CA VAL A 782 -19.11 21.96 7.85
C VAL A 782 -18.70 22.56 9.19
N VAL A 783 -18.57 23.88 9.30
CA VAL A 783 -18.17 24.58 10.54
C VAL A 783 -19.24 25.58 10.96
N ASP A 784 -19.68 25.52 12.22
CA ASP A 784 -20.57 26.51 12.82
C ASP A 784 -19.77 27.63 13.49
N ARG A 785 -20.34 28.83 13.61
CA ARG A 785 -19.67 29.97 14.27
C ARG A 785 -19.22 29.66 15.69
N GLN A 786 -20.00 28.83 16.40
CA GLN A 786 -19.72 28.39 17.76
C GLN A 786 -18.43 27.56 17.86
N ASP A 787 -18.04 26.85 16.80
CA ASP A 787 -16.78 26.08 16.79
C ASP A 787 -15.54 26.99 16.85
N ILE A 788 -15.69 28.23 16.40
CA ILE A 788 -14.61 29.23 16.31
C ILE A 788 -14.63 30.14 17.54
N THR A 789 -15.83 30.53 18.01
CA THR A 789 -16.00 31.40 19.18
C THR A 789 -16.03 30.64 20.51
N ALA A 790 -15.83 29.32 20.49
CA ALA A 790 -15.72 28.52 21.70
C ALA A 790 -14.58 29.04 22.60
N LEU A 791 -14.69 28.84 23.92
CA LEU A 791 -13.71 29.36 24.88
C LEU A 791 -12.30 28.74 24.68
N CYS A 792 -12.20 27.55 24.08
CA CYS A 792 -10.97 27.01 23.50
C CYS A 792 -11.29 26.29 22.18
N PRO A 793 -11.18 27.00 21.05
CA PRO A 793 -11.38 26.39 19.74
C PRO A 793 -10.22 25.45 19.41
N SER A 794 -10.49 24.45 18.56
CA SER A 794 -9.48 23.49 18.12
C SER A 794 -8.38 24.17 17.31
N THR A 795 -7.12 23.94 17.69
CA THR A 795 -5.96 24.44 16.94
C THR A 795 -5.93 23.86 15.52
N LEU A 796 -6.25 22.58 15.35
CA LEU A 796 -6.35 21.95 14.03
C LEU A 796 -7.39 22.67 13.17
N LEU A 797 -8.58 22.92 13.74
CA LEU A 797 -9.66 23.60 13.02
C LEU A 797 -9.31 25.04 12.66
N LEU A 798 -8.69 25.79 13.57
CA LEU A 798 -8.27 27.17 13.33
C LEU A 798 -7.16 27.29 12.27
N GLN A 799 -6.16 26.39 12.28
CA GLN A 799 -5.15 26.35 11.22
C GLN A 799 -5.79 26.01 9.87
N SER A 800 -6.71 25.04 9.86
CA SER A 800 -7.47 24.66 8.67
C SER A 800 -8.34 25.82 8.16
N LEU A 801 -8.96 26.58 9.05
CA LEU A 801 -9.73 27.78 8.72
C LEU A 801 -8.84 28.88 8.14
N CYS A 802 -7.62 29.08 8.66
CA CYS A 802 -6.67 30.03 8.10
C CYS A 802 -6.15 29.61 6.72
N PHE A 803 -5.98 28.30 6.49
CA PHE A 803 -5.74 27.74 5.15
C PHE A 803 -6.90 28.11 4.20
N VAL A 804 -8.15 27.86 4.58
CA VAL A 804 -9.33 28.22 3.79
C VAL A 804 -9.45 29.73 3.57
N GLY A 805 -9.24 30.52 4.61
CA GLY A 805 -9.30 31.97 4.53
C GLY A 805 -8.21 32.55 3.64
N SER A 806 -7.03 31.93 3.59
CA SER A 806 -5.95 32.29 2.67
C SER A 806 -6.27 31.84 1.25
N PHE A 807 -6.89 30.67 1.09
CA PHE A 807 -7.42 30.20 -0.19
C PHE A 807 -8.42 31.19 -0.76
N LEU A 808 -9.35 31.70 0.03
CA LEU A 808 -10.39 32.63 -0.44
C LEU A 808 -9.88 34.06 -0.71
N ARG A 809 -8.57 34.33 -0.61
CA ARG A 809 -7.99 35.64 -0.94
C ARG A 809 -7.44 35.62 -2.36
N HIS A 810 -7.45 36.80 -2.99
CA HIS A 810 -6.75 37.03 -4.24
C HIS A 810 -5.25 37.01 -3.95
N PRO A 811 -4.48 36.07 -4.52
CA PRO A 811 -3.06 36.04 -4.30
C PRO A 811 -2.41 37.15 -5.13
N LYS A 812 -1.79 38.13 -4.46
CA LYS A 812 -1.14 39.28 -5.11
C LYS A 812 0.32 38.96 -5.47
N SER A 813 0.86 37.90 -4.89
CA SER A 813 2.25 37.48 -5.04
C SER A 813 2.41 35.99 -4.74
N THR A 814 3.53 35.41 -5.16
CA THR A 814 3.93 34.05 -4.77
C THR A 814 4.04 33.87 -3.26
N LYS A 815 4.31 34.95 -2.50
CA LYS A 815 4.36 34.90 -1.03
C LYS A 815 3.00 34.64 -0.40
N ASP A 816 1.91 35.06 -1.05
CA ASP A 816 0.56 34.80 -0.55
C ASP A 816 0.19 33.32 -0.72
N LEU A 817 0.66 32.69 -1.80
CA LEU A 817 0.55 31.25 -2.00
C LEU A 817 1.39 30.48 -0.96
N GLN A 818 2.62 30.89 -0.70
CA GLN A 818 3.46 30.25 0.33
C GLN A 818 2.80 30.27 1.72
N LYS A 819 2.10 31.35 2.09
CA LYS A 819 1.34 31.41 3.34
C LYS A 819 0.17 30.42 3.38
N LEU A 820 -0.53 30.26 2.26
CA LEU A 820 -1.56 29.23 2.11
C LEU A 820 -0.98 27.83 2.31
N GLU A 821 0.18 27.54 1.71
CA GLU A 821 0.88 26.26 1.86
C GLU A 821 1.35 26.05 3.30
N GLU A 822 1.81 27.11 3.97
CA GLU A 822 2.24 27.07 5.36
C GLU A 822 1.11 26.72 6.32
N TYR A 823 -0.07 27.36 6.20
CA TYR A 823 -1.23 27.03 7.04
C TYR A 823 -1.73 25.61 6.77
N TYR A 824 -1.74 25.19 5.51
CA TYR A 824 -2.07 23.83 5.14
C TYR A 824 -1.09 22.82 5.76
N ALA A 825 0.22 23.05 5.64
CA ALA A 825 1.25 22.18 6.20
C ALA A 825 1.12 22.06 7.73
N ARG A 826 0.91 23.17 8.44
CA ARG A 826 0.69 23.16 9.90
C ARG A 826 -0.55 22.37 10.29
N ALA A 827 -1.68 22.59 9.61
CA ALA A 827 -2.91 21.84 9.87
C ALA A 827 -2.72 20.33 9.58
N LYS A 828 -2.08 20.00 8.46
CA LYS A 828 -1.75 18.62 8.07
C LYS A 828 -0.86 17.93 9.12
N MET A 829 0.12 18.64 9.69
CA MET A 829 0.94 18.12 10.78
C MET A 829 0.12 17.83 12.04
N LEU A 830 -0.75 18.76 12.46
CA LEU A 830 -1.64 18.54 13.62
C LEU A 830 -2.56 17.33 13.43
N PHE A 831 -3.03 17.11 12.19
CA PHE A 831 -3.81 15.93 11.82
C PHE A 831 -2.99 14.62 11.97
N PHE A 832 -1.80 14.54 11.38
CA PHE A 832 -0.97 13.33 11.45
C PHE A 832 -0.46 13.02 12.86
N LEU A 833 -0.29 14.04 13.70
CA LEU A 833 0.08 13.89 15.11
C LEU A 833 -1.14 13.58 16.00
N ASN A 834 -2.33 13.37 15.42
CA ASN A 834 -3.56 13.04 16.12
C ASN A 834 -3.85 13.99 17.31
N GLN A 835 -3.57 15.29 17.14
CA GLN A 835 -3.70 16.29 18.21
C GLN A 835 -5.16 16.59 18.54
N GLU A 836 -6.02 16.61 17.53
CA GLU A 836 -7.46 16.72 17.73
C GLU A 836 -8.04 15.36 18.11
N LYS A 837 -8.77 15.31 19.23
CA LYS A 837 -9.37 14.08 19.77
C LYS A 837 -10.85 13.96 19.44
N GLU A 838 -11.51 15.06 19.10
CA GLU A 838 -12.92 15.09 18.75
C GLU A 838 -13.10 14.72 17.25
N PRO A 839 -13.66 13.53 16.93
CA PRO A 839 -13.70 13.02 15.56
C PRO A 839 -14.47 13.91 14.58
N LEU A 840 -15.53 14.58 15.04
CA LEU A 840 -16.31 15.48 14.18
C LEU A 840 -15.48 16.71 13.79
N THR A 841 -14.67 17.25 14.70
CA THR A 841 -13.75 18.37 14.45
C THR A 841 -12.61 17.96 13.51
N THR A 842 -12.10 16.73 13.66
CA THR A 842 -11.18 16.14 12.67
C THR A 842 -11.84 16.02 11.29
N LEU A 843 -13.11 15.61 11.20
CA LEU A 843 -13.87 15.61 9.95
C LEU A 843 -14.03 17.01 9.35
N LYS A 844 -14.29 18.03 10.16
CA LYS A 844 -14.37 19.44 9.70
C LYS A 844 -13.07 19.87 9.03
N ALA A 845 -11.92 19.58 9.66
CA ALA A 845 -10.60 19.86 9.10
C ALA A 845 -10.33 19.09 7.80
N LEU A 846 -10.65 17.79 7.76
CA LEU A 846 -10.51 16.96 6.55
C LEU A 846 -11.39 17.47 5.39
N CYS A 847 -12.61 17.95 5.68
CA CYS A 847 -13.47 18.58 4.67
C CYS A 847 -12.80 19.82 4.07
N PHE A 848 -12.10 20.63 4.86
CA PHE A 848 -11.30 21.73 4.34
C PHE A 848 -10.12 21.24 3.49
N PHE A 849 -9.40 20.18 3.89
CA PHE A 849 -8.28 19.63 3.11
C PHE A 849 -8.67 19.16 1.71
N THR A 850 -9.96 18.87 1.46
CA THR A 850 -10.44 18.56 0.10
C THR A 850 -10.24 19.72 -0.90
N LEU A 851 -10.02 20.96 -0.43
CA LEU A 851 -9.67 22.11 -1.27
C LEU A 851 -8.22 22.08 -1.78
N TRP A 852 -7.36 21.23 -1.20
CA TRP A 852 -5.97 21.10 -1.61
C TRP A 852 -5.84 20.33 -2.92
N ASN A 853 -5.63 21.06 -4.02
CA ASN A 853 -5.56 20.50 -5.36
C ASN A 853 -4.44 21.14 -6.19
N VAL A 854 -3.20 21.01 -5.68
CA VAL A 854 -2.00 21.64 -6.26
C VAL A 854 -1.33 20.81 -7.37
N LYS A 855 -1.62 19.51 -7.44
CA LYS A 855 -1.09 18.60 -8.46
C LYS A 855 -2.18 18.19 -9.46
N PRO A 856 -1.86 18.03 -10.76
CA PRO A 856 -2.81 17.51 -11.73
C PRO A 856 -3.37 16.14 -11.33
N PRO A 857 -4.63 15.81 -11.69
CA PRO A 857 -5.26 14.52 -11.37
C PRO A 857 -4.51 13.28 -11.88
N SER A 858 -3.62 13.44 -12.88
CA SER A 858 -2.75 12.39 -13.42
C SER A 858 -1.53 12.06 -12.54
N VAL A 859 -1.21 12.90 -11.56
CA VAL A 859 -0.08 12.66 -10.66
C VAL A 859 -0.53 11.79 -9.50
N VAL A 860 0.07 10.61 -9.37
CA VAL A 860 -0.14 9.71 -8.23
C VAL A 860 0.42 10.38 -6.96
N THR A 861 -0.44 10.73 -6.01
CA THR A 861 -0.04 11.38 -4.76
C THR A 861 -1.04 11.11 -3.64
N ILE A 862 -0.54 10.99 -2.41
CA ILE A 862 -1.39 10.94 -1.21
C ILE A 862 -1.91 12.32 -0.78
N ASP A 863 -1.37 13.38 -1.39
CA ASP A 863 -1.57 14.77 -0.97
C ASP A 863 -2.45 15.54 -1.97
N CYS A 864 -3.67 15.05 -2.17
CA CYS A 864 -4.65 15.65 -3.08
C CYS A 864 -6.08 15.53 -2.55
N SER A 865 -6.98 16.34 -3.11
CA SER A 865 -8.40 16.42 -2.78
C SER A 865 -9.11 15.06 -2.69
N TRP A 866 -8.83 14.14 -3.61
CA TRP A 866 -9.43 12.80 -3.65
C TRP A 866 -8.97 11.92 -2.48
N ASN A 867 -7.69 11.96 -2.12
CA ASN A 867 -7.16 11.21 -0.97
C ASN A 867 -7.72 11.74 0.35
N TRP A 868 -7.80 13.07 0.51
CA TRP A 868 -8.40 13.69 1.68
C TRP A 868 -9.89 13.40 1.81
N LEU A 869 -10.62 13.41 0.68
CA LEU A 869 -12.01 12.99 0.62
C LEU A 869 -12.15 11.53 1.08
N GLY A 870 -11.30 10.63 0.59
CA GLY A 870 -11.34 9.23 1.00
C GLY A 870 -11.02 9.00 2.49
N LEU A 871 -10.11 9.78 3.08
CA LEU A 871 -9.87 9.77 4.52
C LEU A 871 -11.09 10.27 5.31
N ALA A 872 -11.69 11.38 4.88
CA ALA A 872 -12.89 11.93 5.49
C ALA A 872 -14.08 10.95 5.42
N MET A 873 -14.28 10.30 4.28
CA MET A 873 -15.34 9.31 4.10
C MET A 873 -15.14 8.08 4.98
N ARG A 874 -13.92 7.54 5.05
CA ARG A 874 -13.64 6.40 5.93
C ARG A 874 -13.91 6.74 7.40
N LEU A 875 -13.51 7.92 7.86
CA LEU A 875 -13.79 8.38 9.23
C LEU A 875 -15.30 8.60 9.46
N ALA A 876 -16.01 9.22 8.50
CA ALA A 876 -17.46 9.41 8.59
C ALA A 876 -18.23 8.07 8.60
N THR A 877 -17.79 7.09 7.81
CA THR A 877 -18.35 5.73 7.82
C THR A 877 -18.07 5.02 9.14
N GLN A 878 -16.86 5.14 9.68
CA GLN A 878 -16.51 4.63 11.01
C GLN A 878 -17.36 5.28 12.12
N MET A 879 -17.75 6.54 11.96
CA MET A 879 -18.67 7.25 12.86
C MET A 879 -20.16 6.93 12.61
N GLY A 880 -20.50 6.13 11.58
CA GLY A 880 -21.87 5.79 11.22
C GLY A 880 -22.66 6.90 10.54
N LEU A 881 -22.01 7.98 10.12
CA LEU A 881 -22.70 9.17 9.60
C LEU A 881 -23.41 8.94 8.26
N HIS A 882 -23.25 7.77 7.63
CA HIS A 882 -24.01 7.38 6.44
C HIS A 882 -25.39 6.79 6.78
N ARG A 883 -25.67 6.55 8.08
CA ARG A 883 -26.92 5.96 8.58
C ARG A 883 -27.75 6.97 9.36
N GLU A 884 -29.04 7.10 9.04
CA GLU A 884 -29.95 8.05 9.70
C GLU A 884 -30.16 7.67 11.18
N SER A 885 -30.13 6.36 11.50
CA SER A 885 -30.26 5.84 12.86
C SER A 885 -29.20 6.38 13.83
N THR A 886 -28.00 6.69 13.32
CA THR A 886 -26.90 7.26 14.13
C THR A 886 -27.22 8.64 14.66
N TYR A 887 -28.03 9.44 13.96
CA TYR A 887 -28.30 10.84 14.33
C TYR A 887 -29.21 10.98 15.55
N LEU A 888 -30.02 9.98 15.87
CA LEU A 888 -30.91 9.98 17.03
C LEU A 888 -30.16 10.08 18.36
N GLN A 889 -28.89 9.67 18.38
CA GLN A 889 -28.08 9.53 19.59
C GLN A 889 -27.01 10.62 19.73
N ARG A 890 -26.91 11.55 18.75
CA ARG A 890 -25.85 12.57 18.70
C ARG A 890 -26.25 13.87 19.39
N SER A 891 -25.27 14.52 20.01
CA SER A 891 -25.40 15.85 20.61
C SER A 891 -25.51 16.97 19.58
N THR A 892 -24.79 16.85 18.44
CA THR A 892 -24.75 17.84 17.35
C THR A 892 -25.16 17.22 16.00
N PRO A 893 -26.42 16.74 15.86
CA PRO A 893 -26.85 15.99 14.69
C PRO A 893 -26.85 16.84 13.41
N SER A 894 -27.17 18.14 13.50
CA SER A 894 -27.30 19.02 12.33
C SER A 894 -25.98 19.18 11.57
N CYS A 895 -24.89 19.57 12.23
CA CYS A 895 -23.58 19.73 11.59
C CYS A 895 -23.03 18.42 11.02
N ALA A 896 -23.18 17.31 11.76
CA ALA A 896 -22.76 16.00 11.27
C ALA A 896 -23.54 15.57 10.01
N ARG A 897 -24.81 15.97 9.89
CA ARG A 897 -25.65 15.64 8.72
C ARG A 897 -25.19 16.44 7.51
N ARG A 898 -24.88 17.73 7.71
CA ARG A 898 -24.28 18.59 6.66
C ARG A 898 -22.94 18.05 6.16
N ILE A 899 -22.07 17.59 7.06
CA ILE A 899 -20.79 16.96 6.70
C ILE A 899 -21.01 15.69 5.87
N ALA A 900 -21.90 14.79 6.29
CA ALA A 900 -22.15 13.55 5.55
C ALA A 900 -22.68 13.82 4.13
N TRP A 901 -23.63 14.76 3.99
CA TRP A 901 -24.12 15.19 2.68
C TRP A 901 -23.07 15.92 1.84
N TYR A 902 -22.16 16.69 2.46
CA TYR A 902 -21.02 17.29 1.78
C TYR A 902 -20.11 16.22 1.18
N LEU A 903 -19.75 15.20 1.98
CA LEU A 903 -18.89 14.10 1.53
C LEU A 903 -19.56 13.28 0.42
N TYR A 904 -20.86 12.97 0.56
CA TYR A 904 -21.64 12.33 -0.48
C TYR A 904 -21.59 13.14 -1.78
N ALA A 905 -21.89 14.44 -1.71
CA ALA A 905 -21.94 15.29 -2.89
C ALA A 905 -20.57 15.44 -3.58
N GLN A 906 -19.49 15.55 -2.79
CA GLN A 906 -18.14 15.61 -3.33
C GLN A 906 -17.69 14.29 -3.99
N ASP A 907 -18.05 13.14 -3.42
CA ASP A 907 -17.77 11.83 -4.03
C ASP A 907 -18.40 11.71 -5.42
N LYS A 908 -19.70 12.04 -5.56
CA LYS A 908 -20.40 11.99 -6.85
C LYS A 908 -19.82 12.94 -7.87
N MET A 909 -19.47 14.14 -7.44
CA MET A 909 -18.90 15.15 -8.30
C MET A 909 -17.49 14.76 -8.78
N GLN A 910 -16.62 14.24 -7.91
CA GLN A 910 -15.29 13.77 -8.30
C GLN A 910 -15.33 12.51 -9.17
N ALA A 911 -16.25 11.57 -8.89
CA ALA A 911 -16.47 10.39 -9.71
C ALA A 911 -16.91 10.77 -11.13
N ALA A 912 -17.87 11.70 -11.26
CA ALA A 912 -18.32 12.22 -12.55
C ALA A 912 -17.21 12.99 -13.30
N CYS A 913 -16.44 13.80 -12.58
CA CYS A 913 -15.36 14.61 -13.16
C CYS A 913 -14.20 13.79 -13.72
N PHE A 914 -13.75 12.77 -12.99
CA PHE A 914 -12.52 12.04 -13.29
C PHE A 914 -12.75 10.59 -13.75
N GLY A 915 -14.00 10.13 -13.82
CA GLY A 915 -14.33 8.74 -14.14
C GLY A 915 -13.87 7.73 -13.08
N ARG A 916 -13.61 8.17 -11.84
CA ARG A 916 -13.17 7.31 -10.74
C ARG A 916 -14.36 6.57 -10.13
N PRO A 917 -14.16 5.35 -9.57
CA PRO A 917 -15.22 4.65 -8.85
C PRO A 917 -15.76 5.47 -7.67
N GLN A 918 -17.08 5.36 -7.43
CA GLN A 918 -17.72 5.98 -6.27
C GLN A 918 -17.26 5.30 -4.96
N MET A 919 -16.86 6.08 -3.96
CA MET A 919 -16.42 5.55 -2.66
C MET A 919 -17.60 5.11 -1.77
N LEU A 920 -18.76 5.77 -1.89
CA LEU A 920 -19.97 5.42 -1.12
C LEU A 920 -21.12 5.16 -2.08
N ARG A 921 -21.62 3.92 -2.16
CA ARG A 921 -22.74 3.60 -3.05
C ARG A 921 -24.03 4.21 -2.51
N THR A 922 -24.94 4.60 -3.41
CA THR A 922 -26.22 5.21 -3.03
C THR A 922 -27.04 4.30 -2.11
N GLN A 923 -26.98 2.99 -2.30
CA GLN A 923 -27.66 2.00 -1.45
C GLN A 923 -27.15 1.95 0.00
N ASP A 924 -25.91 2.40 0.24
CA ASP A 924 -25.27 2.38 1.56
C ASP A 924 -25.42 3.72 2.29
N PHE A 925 -26.21 4.65 1.76
CA PHE A 925 -26.42 5.99 2.33
C PHE A 925 -27.93 6.26 2.45
N ASP A 926 -28.46 6.18 3.67
CA ASP A 926 -29.91 6.24 3.94
C ASP A 926 -30.35 7.53 4.64
N LEU A 927 -29.48 8.56 4.68
CA LEU A 927 -29.81 9.84 5.31
C LEU A 927 -31.00 10.51 4.67
N ARG A 928 -31.83 11.13 5.51
CA ARG A 928 -32.89 12.00 5.01
C ARG A 928 -32.27 13.22 4.28
N PRO A 929 -32.96 13.75 3.25
CA PRO A 929 -32.59 15.03 2.65
C PRO A 929 -32.45 16.14 3.68
N LEU A 930 -31.55 17.09 3.42
CA LEU A 930 -31.33 18.24 4.27
C LEU A 930 -32.53 19.20 4.26
N SER A 931 -32.74 19.85 5.40
CA SER A 931 -33.76 20.87 5.61
C SER A 931 -33.15 22.10 6.26
N LEU A 932 -33.86 23.23 6.29
CA LEU A 932 -33.36 24.44 6.97
C LEU A 932 -33.15 24.24 8.48
N ALA A 933 -33.83 23.28 9.10
CA ALA A 933 -33.61 22.92 10.50
C ALA A 933 -32.21 22.31 10.76
N ASP A 934 -31.51 21.89 9.70
CA ASP A 934 -30.13 21.40 9.78
C ASP A 934 -29.10 22.54 9.77
N PHE A 935 -29.51 23.80 9.72
CA PHE A 935 -28.64 24.98 9.63
C PHE A 935 -28.98 26.02 10.70
N SER A 936 -28.07 26.97 10.89
CA SER A 936 -28.35 28.13 11.74
C SER A 936 -29.23 29.14 11.00
N SER A 937 -30.13 29.81 11.72
CA SER A 937 -31.12 30.71 11.11
C SER A 937 -30.52 31.94 10.42
N CYS A 938 -29.29 32.33 10.78
CA CYS A 938 -28.58 33.45 10.12
C CYS A 938 -27.93 33.08 8.79
N GLU A 939 -27.98 31.80 8.39
CA GLU A 939 -27.35 31.26 7.18
C GLU A 939 -28.38 30.69 6.19
N ASN A 940 -29.67 31.01 6.36
CA ASN A 940 -30.77 30.41 5.60
C ASN A 940 -30.60 30.46 4.08
N ASP A 941 -30.10 31.54 3.49
CA ASP A 941 -29.94 31.63 2.02
C ASP A 941 -28.81 30.72 1.51
N GLN A 942 -27.69 30.67 2.23
CA GLN A 942 -26.57 29.77 1.93
C GLN A 942 -26.94 28.30 2.22
N ALA A 943 -27.80 28.05 3.20
CA ALA A 943 -28.34 26.75 3.52
C ALA A 943 -29.21 26.20 2.37
N ARG A 944 -30.14 27.03 1.85
CA ARG A 944 -30.98 26.66 0.69
C ARG A 944 -30.12 26.32 -0.53
N SER A 945 -29.10 27.12 -0.77
CA SER A 945 -28.08 26.89 -1.80
C SER A 945 -27.40 25.51 -1.68
N PHE A 946 -26.96 25.14 -0.48
CA PHE A 946 -26.37 23.82 -0.25
C PHE A 946 -27.39 22.67 -0.37
N ILE A 947 -28.65 22.87 0.03
CA ILE A 947 -29.70 21.87 -0.14
C ILE A 947 -29.89 21.58 -1.64
N LEU A 948 -29.98 22.62 -2.47
CA LEU A 948 -30.07 22.47 -3.94
C LEU A 948 -28.89 21.69 -4.52
N TRP A 949 -27.68 21.91 -3.99
CA TRP A 949 -26.49 21.15 -4.38
C TRP A 949 -26.60 19.66 -4.07
N THR A 950 -27.09 19.31 -2.89
CA THR A 950 -27.23 17.90 -2.50
C THR A 950 -28.28 17.18 -3.34
N GLU A 951 -29.35 17.87 -3.76
CA GLU A 951 -30.31 17.34 -4.71
C GLU A 951 -29.69 17.11 -6.09
N LEU A 952 -28.87 18.05 -6.59
CA LEU A 952 -28.13 17.85 -7.85
C LEU A 952 -27.12 16.69 -7.75
N ALA A 953 -26.47 16.52 -6.60
CA ALA A 953 -25.53 15.41 -6.38
C ALA A 953 -26.21 14.03 -6.46
N LYS A 954 -27.48 13.92 -6.01
CA LYS A 954 -28.27 12.68 -6.18
C LYS A 954 -28.53 12.37 -7.65
N ILE A 955 -28.72 13.40 -8.49
CA ILE A 955 -28.84 13.26 -9.94
C ILE A 955 -27.53 12.73 -10.54
N TYR A 956 -26.38 13.30 -10.14
CA TYR A 956 -25.07 12.77 -10.53
C TYR A 956 -24.88 11.31 -10.10
N ALA A 957 -25.32 10.94 -8.90
CA ALA A 957 -25.25 9.57 -8.41
C ALA A 957 -26.06 8.60 -9.29
N ARG A 958 -27.29 8.99 -9.65
CA ARG A 958 -28.16 8.20 -10.52
C ARG A 958 -27.60 8.07 -11.93
N MET A 959 -27.08 9.16 -12.49
CA MET A 959 -26.37 9.14 -13.78
C MET A 959 -25.19 8.17 -13.78
N LEU A 960 -24.39 8.18 -12.70
CA LEU A 960 -23.25 7.26 -12.56
C LEU A 960 -23.71 5.80 -12.45
N SER A 961 -24.78 5.51 -11.69
CA SER A 961 -25.33 4.15 -11.59
C SER A 961 -25.90 3.65 -12.92
N ALA A 962 -26.62 4.50 -13.66
CA ALA A 962 -27.20 4.14 -14.97
C ALA A 962 -26.14 3.85 -16.04
N LYS A 963 -24.94 4.45 -15.91
CA LYS A 963 -23.81 4.18 -16.81
C LYS A 963 -23.27 2.75 -16.68
N ASP A 964 -23.39 2.15 -15.50
CA ASP A 964 -22.83 0.83 -15.17
C ASP A 964 -23.87 -0.32 -15.29
N ALA A 965 -25.12 -0.01 -15.68
CA ALA A 965 -26.24 -0.95 -15.72
C ALA A 965 -26.38 -1.71 -17.07
N GLU A 966 -27.00 -2.90 -17.05
CA GLU A 966 -27.35 -3.65 -18.26
C GLU A 966 -28.33 -2.89 -19.17
N PHE A 967 -28.25 -3.10 -20.49
CA PHE A 967 -28.95 -2.31 -21.52
C PHE A 967 -30.47 -2.16 -21.31
N SER A 968 -31.15 -3.19 -20.78
CA SER A 968 -32.61 -3.16 -20.55
C SER A 968 -33.03 -2.29 -19.34
N ILE A 969 -32.16 -2.16 -18.34
CA ILE A 969 -32.38 -1.32 -17.15
C ILE A 969 -31.93 0.13 -17.44
N ALA A 970 -30.93 0.29 -18.30
CA ALA A 970 -30.36 1.59 -18.64
C ALA A 970 -31.37 2.54 -19.30
N SER A 971 -32.30 2.08 -20.13
CA SER A 971 -33.21 2.97 -20.88
C SER A 971 -34.22 3.72 -19.98
N GLU A 972 -34.79 3.05 -18.97
CA GLU A 972 -35.71 3.67 -18.01
C GLU A 972 -34.96 4.60 -17.03
N GLU A 973 -33.81 4.15 -16.51
CA GLU A 973 -33.00 4.97 -15.60
C GLU A 973 -32.45 6.24 -16.28
N VAL A 974 -32.05 6.14 -17.55
CA VAL A 974 -31.57 7.28 -18.36
C VAL A 974 -32.66 8.34 -18.54
N LEU A 975 -33.92 7.95 -18.74
CA LEU A 975 -35.05 8.90 -18.79
C LEU A 975 -35.31 9.56 -17.44
N CYS A 976 -35.25 8.78 -16.35
CA CYS A 976 -35.49 9.32 -15.03
C CYS A 976 -34.49 10.43 -14.66
N VAL A 977 -33.23 10.34 -15.10
CA VAL A 977 -32.23 11.39 -14.88
C VAL A 977 -32.65 12.72 -15.52
N LEU A 978 -33.24 12.72 -16.74
CA LEU A 978 -33.79 13.93 -17.35
C LEU A 978 -35.01 14.46 -16.59
N GLY A 979 -35.87 13.55 -16.12
CA GLY A 979 -37.00 13.90 -15.25
C GLY A 979 -36.55 14.57 -13.96
N ASP A 980 -35.48 14.08 -13.35
CA ASP A 980 -34.89 14.63 -12.13
C ASP A 980 -34.23 16.00 -12.40
N LEU A 981 -33.52 16.17 -13.53
CA LEU A 981 -32.95 17.46 -13.95
C LEU A 981 -34.03 18.52 -14.23
N ARG A 982 -35.13 18.13 -14.87
CA ARG A 982 -36.31 18.97 -15.07
C ARG A 982 -36.90 19.39 -13.73
N THR A 983 -37.11 18.43 -12.83
CA THR A 983 -37.68 18.68 -11.50
C THR A 983 -36.78 19.61 -10.70
N TRP A 984 -35.46 19.40 -10.73
CA TRP A 984 -34.49 20.28 -10.10
C TRP A 984 -34.60 21.72 -10.63
N ALA A 985 -34.62 21.91 -11.94
CA ALA A 985 -34.73 23.25 -12.53
C ALA A 985 -36.04 23.95 -12.18
N LEU A 986 -37.18 23.23 -12.23
CA LEU A 986 -38.50 23.78 -11.91
C LEU A 986 -38.75 23.99 -10.40
N SER A 987 -38.04 23.25 -9.54
CA SER A 987 -38.15 23.35 -8.07
C SER A 987 -37.31 24.47 -7.46
N THR A 988 -36.50 25.18 -8.28
CA THR A 988 -35.78 26.36 -7.81
C THR A 988 -36.79 27.40 -7.29
N SER A 989 -36.66 27.76 -6.00
CA SER A 989 -37.64 28.60 -5.31
C SER A 989 -37.70 30.02 -5.89
N ALA A 990 -38.74 30.78 -5.53
CA ALA A 990 -38.86 32.19 -5.90
C ALA A 990 -37.67 33.07 -5.45
N ASP A 991 -36.86 32.60 -4.51
CA ASP A 991 -35.72 33.31 -3.93
C ASP A 991 -34.41 33.13 -4.72
N PHE A 992 -34.34 32.17 -5.66
CA PHE A 992 -33.17 31.92 -6.51
C PHE A 992 -33.50 32.12 -7.99
N ARG A 993 -34.21 33.19 -8.31
CA ARG A 993 -34.50 33.53 -9.70
C ARG A 993 -33.37 34.33 -10.31
N ILE A 994 -33.00 33.99 -11.54
CA ILE A 994 -32.08 34.79 -12.36
C ILE A 994 -32.71 36.14 -12.71
N CYS A 995 -34.05 36.25 -12.67
CA CYS A 995 -34.78 37.50 -12.85
C CYS A 995 -35.80 37.75 -11.72
N ASP A 996 -35.95 38.99 -11.28
CA ASP A 996 -37.01 39.41 -10.37
C ASP A 996 -38.40 39.37 -11.05
N ASP A 997 -39.46 39.64 -10.29
CA ASP A 997 -40.85 39.70 -10.82
C ASP A 997 -41.05 40.80 -11.89
N GLN A 998 -40.10 41.74 -12.02
CA GLN A 998 -40.10 42.80 -13.02
C GLN A 998 -39.29 42.44 -14.27
N GLY A 999 -38.66 41.25 -14.29
CA GLY A 999 -37.82 40.77 -15.38
C GLY A 999 -36.37 41.26 -15.33
N ASN A 1000 -35.96 41.99 -14.29
CA ASN A 1000 -34.57 42.45 -14.13
C ASN A 1000 -33.68 41.31 -13.66
N LYS A 1001 -32.47 41.22 -14.21
CA LYS A 1001 -31.50 40.19 -13.84
C LYS A 1001 -31.00 40.39 -12.40
N VAL A 1002 -31.06 39.35 -11.57
CA VAL A 1002 -30.60 39.33 -10.18
C VAL A 1002 -29.39 38.41 -10.07
N TYR A 1003 -28.30 38.94 -9.51
CA TYR A 1003 -27.04 38.21 -9.36
C TYR A 1003 -26.90 37.62 -7.95
N HIS A 1004 -26.82 36.29 -7.88
CA HIS A 1004 -26.46 35.54 -6.68
C HIS A 1004 -25.36 34.54 -7.03
N ARG A 1005 -24.12 34.83 -6.64
CA ARG A 1005 -22.96 34.02 -6.99
C ARG A 1005 -23.14 32.56 -6.58
N GLU A 1006 -23.64 32.32 -5.37
CA GLU A 1006 -23.87 30.98 -4.84
C GLU A 1006 -24.73 30.16 -5.82
N TYR A 1007 -25.83 30.75 -6.27
CA TYR A 1007 -26.75 30.12 -7.21
C TYR A 1007 -26.14 29.93 -8.61
N TYR A 1008 -25.36 30.91 -9.08
CA TYR A 1008 -24.64 30.82 -10.36
C TYR A 1008 -23.68 29.63 -10.38
N GLU A 1009 -22.98 29.35 -9.27
CA GLU A 1009 -22.11 28.18 -9.17
C GLU A 1009 -22.88 26.86 -9.32
N TYR A 1010 -24.07 26.73 -8.73
CA TYR A 1010 -24.89 25.51 -8.86
C TYR A 1010 -25.53 25.39 -10.24
N LEU A 1011 -25.94 26.51 -10.84
CA LEU A 1011 -26.39 26.54 -12.24
C LEU A 1011 -25.29 26.06 -13.19
N ALA A 1012 -24.04 26.50 -12.98
CA ALA A 1012 -22.91 26.01 -13.77
C ALA A 1012 -22.75 24.48 -13.61
N CYS A 1013 -22.87 23.94 -12.40
CA CYS A 1013 -22.87 22.49 -12.16
C CYS A 1013 -24.09 21.77 -12.78
N TYR A 1014 -25.26 22.40 -12.81
CA TYR A 1014 -26.48 21.87 -13.42
C TYR A 1014 -26.32 21.72 -14.94
N PHE A 1015 -25.88 22.79 -15.61
CA PHE A 1015 -25.59 22.75 -17.04
C PHE A 1015 -24.43 21.80 -17.36
N THR A 1016 -23.43 21.68 -16.47
CA THR A 1016 -22.38 20.66 -16.61
C THR A 1016 -22.96 19.25 -16.53
N CYS A 1017 -23.97 19.02 -15.68
CA CYS A 1017 -24.68 17.74 -15.59
C CYS A 1017 -25.41 17.43 -16.89
N ILE A 1018 -26.04 18.44 -17.52
CA ILE A 1018 -26.69 18.30 -18.84
C ILE A 1018 -25.66 17.89 -19.91
N ILE A 1019 -24.53 18.59 -20.01
CA ILE A 1019 -23.48 18.25 -20.98
C ILE A 1019 -22.96 16.83 -20.72
N THR A 1020 -22.70 16.48 -19.47
CA THR A 1020 -22.20 15.15 -19.08
C THR A 1020 -23.22 14.04 -19.36
N TYR A 1021 -24.50 14.33 -19.13
CA TYR A 1021 -25.61 13.43 -19.44
C TYR A 1021 -25.66 13.11 -20.93
N PHE A 1022 -25.71 14.14 -21.78
CA PHE A 1022 -25.78 13.96 -23.22
C PHE A 1022 -24.49 13.38 -23.80
N HIS A 1023 -23.35 13.64 -23.16
CA HIS A 1023 -22.11 12.95 -23.50
C HIS A 1023 -22.20 11.43 -23.24
N ASN A 1024 -22.67 11.00 -22.06
CA ASN A 1024 -22.74 9.58 -21.71
C ASN A 1024 -23.88 8.84 -22.43
N PHE A 1025 -25.01 9.51 -22.66
CA PHE A 1025 -26.27 8.87 -23.07
C PHE A 1025 -26.87 9.43 -24.37
N GLY A 1026 -26.23 10.39 -25.03
CA GLY A 1026 -26.75 11.05 -26.23
C GLY A 1026 -27.10 10.07 -27.36
N LYS A 1027 -26.42 8.93 -27.43
CA LYS A 1027 -26.68 7.85 -28.40
C LYS A 1027 -28.07 7.22 -28.30
N TYR A 1028 -28.74 7.32 -27.16
CA TYR A 1028 -30.08 6.76 -26.92
C TYR A 1028 -31.22 7.67 -27.41
N PHE A 1029 -30.91 8.91 -27.80
CA PHE A 1029 -31.89 9.91 -28.24
C PHE A 1029 -31.90 10.04 -29.77
N GLN A 1030 -33.00 10.56 -30.32
CA GLN A 1030 -33.14 10.84 -31.76
C GLN A 1030 -31.92 11.64 -32.27
N PRO A 1031 -31.48 11.40 -33.53
CA PRO A 1031 -30.08 11.56 -33.94
C PRO A 1031 -29.51 13.00 -34.01
N SER A 1032 -30.09 14.02 -33.36
CA SER A 1032 -29.61 15.41 -33.45
C SER A 1032 -29.70 16.30 -32.21
N VAL A 1033 -30.46 15.92 -31.17
CA VAL A 1033 -30.80 16.87 -30.08
C VAL A 1033 -29.63 17.09 -29.09
N ALA A 1034 -28.84 16.05 -28.83
CA ALA A 1034 -27.77 16.06 -27.82
C ALA A 1034 -26.71 17.16 -28.06
N SER A 1035 -26.32 17.41 -29.31
CA SER A 1035 -25.29 18.42 -29.64
C SER A 1035 -25.78 19.86 -29.39
N ARG A 1036 -27.05 20.15 -29.69
CA ARG A 1036 -27.63 21.49 -29.53
C ARG A 1036 -27.96 21.80 -28.07
N MET A 1037 -28.50 20.83 -27.33
CA MET A 1037 -28.75 20.98 -25.89
C MET A 1037 -27.47 21.22 -25.10
N SER A 1038 -26.41 20.46 -25.43
CA SER A 1038 -25.09 20.66 -24.83
C SER A 1038 -24.50 22.01 -25.21
N LEU A 1039 -24.73 22.51 -26.43
CA LEU A 1039 -24.31 23.84 -26.88
C LEU A 1039 -25.01 24.97 -26.11
N VAL A 1040 -26.33 24.88 -25.91
CA VAL A 1040 -27.08 25.86 -25.11
C VAL A 1040 -26.60 25.83 -23.66
N ALA A 1041 -26.45 24.64 -23.06
CA ALA A 1041 -25.92 24.48 -21.71
C ALA A 1041 -24.51 25.09 -21.58
N SER A 1042 -23.63 24.85 -22.56
CA SER A 1042 -22.28 25.42 -22.61
C SER A 1042 -22.31 26.95 -22.63
N SER A 1043 -23.12 27.56 -23.50
CA SER A 1043 -23.24 29.01 -23.59
C SER A 1043 -23.81 29.63 -22.30
N CYS A 1044 -24.78 28.97 -21.65
CA CYS A 1044 -25.23 29.37 -20.32
C CYS A 1044 -24.10 29.34 -19.28
N ILE A 1045 -23.27 28.28 -19.27
CA ILE A 1045 -22.11 28.19 -18.37
C ILE A 1045 -21.14 29.35 -18.61
N ILE A 1046 -20.83 29.66 -19.86
CA ILE A 1046 -19.91 30.74 -20.24
C ILE A 1046 -20.45 32.09 -19.80
N GLY A 1047 -21.74 32.38 -20.06
CA GLY A 1047 -22.39 33.61 -19.60
C GLY A 1047 -22.37 33.77 -18.07
N LEU A 1048 -22.56 32.69 -17.33
CA LEU A 1048 -22.46 32.70 -15.86
C LEU A 1048 -21.03 33.00 -15.39
N TYR A 1049 -20.01 32.34 -15.94
CA TYR A 1049 -18.61 32.58 -15.58
C TYR A 1049 -18.13 33.97 -15.99
N GLN A 1050 -18.53 34.47 -17.16
CA GLN A 1050 -18.21 35.82 -17.61
C GLN A 1050 -18.82 36.87 -16.66
N GLU A 1051 -20.06 36.68 -16.22
CA GLU A 1051 -20.69 37.59 -15.27
C GLU A 1051 -20.03 37.55 -13.88
N MET A 1052 -19.58 36.36 -13.43
CA MET A 1052 -18.77 36.22 -12.23
C MET A 1052 -17.40 36.88 -12.38
N ASP A 1053 -16.77 36.80 -13.55
CA ASP A 1053 -15.48 37.43 -13.86
C ASP A 1053 -15.57 38.95 -13.77
N TYR A 1054 -16.61 39.55 -14.35
CA TYR A 1054 -16.87 41.00 -14.24
C TYR A 1054 -17.07 41.52 -12.81
N ARG A 1055 -17.33 40.62 -11.85
CA ARG A 1055 -17.48 40.94 -10.42
C ARG A 1055 -16.30 40.48 -9.58
N ASP A 1056 -15.23 40.02 -10.21
CA ASP A 1056 -14.05 39.41 -9.58
C ASP A 1056 -14.35 38.13 -8.77
N ASP A 1057 -15.56 37.57 -8.90
CA ASP A 1057 -16.05 36.47 -8.08
C ASP A 1057 -15.45 35.11 -8.47
N ILE A 1058 -14.83 35.02 -9.66
CA ILE A 1058 -14.13 33.81 -10.12
C ILE A 1058 -12.99 33.37 -9.20
N ASN A 1059 -12.49 34.25 -8.33
CA ASN A 1059 -11.38 33.99 -7.42
C ASN A 1059 -11.79 33.14 -6.20
N TYR A 1060 -13.08 33.17 -5.86
CA TYR A 1060 -13.64 32.39 -4.74
C TYR A 1060 -14.02 30.97 -5.15
N LEU A 1061 -14.10 30.69 -6.46
CA LEU A 1061 -14.52 29.41 -7.00
C LEU A 1061 -13.49 28.31 -6.73
N THR A 1062 -13.99 27.14 -6.32
CA THR A 1062 -13.17 25.94 -6.07
C THR A 1062 -12.67 25.30 -7.36
N ALA A 1063 -11.70 24.37 -7.25
CA ALA A 1063 -11.06 23.73 -8.39
C ALA A 1063 -12.03 22.98 -9.31
N ILE A 1064 -13.17 22.50 -8.82
CA ILE A 1064 -14.15 21.75 -9.63
C ILE A 1064 -14.76 22.59 -10.76
N ASN A 1065 -14.81 23.91 -10.60
CA ASN A 1065 -15.30 24.81 -11.64
C ASN A 1065 -14.42 24.76 -12.90
N ASN A 1066 -13.14 24.35 -12.77
CA ASN A 1066 -12.26 24.10 -13.91
C ASN A 1066 -12.78 22.96 -14.80
N TRP A 1067 -13.39 21.93 -14.20
CA TRP A 1067 -14.04 20.86 -14.95
C TRP A 1067 -15.31 21.36 -15.64
N SER A 1068 -16.16 22.13 -14.96
CA SER A 1068 -17.35 22.73 -15.59
C SER A 1068 -17.00 23.63 -16.78
N MET A 1069 -15.95 24.45 -16.65
CA MET A 1069 -15.45 25.26 -17.76
C MET A 1069 -14.93 24.38 -18.91
N MET A 1070 -14.16 23.32 -18.60
CA MET A 1070 -13.73 22.40 -19.64
C MET A 1070 -14.91 21.67 -20.31
N ALA A 1071 -15.88 21.17 -19.56
CA ALA A 1071 -17.07 20.55 -20.13
C ALA A 1071 -17.84 21.52 -21.04
N ALA A 1072 -17.90 22.81 -20.67
CA ALA A 1072 -18.49 23.85 -21.53
C ALA A 1072 -17.67 24.12 -22.80
N SER A 1073 -16.36 23.88 -22.83
CA SER A 1073 -15.56 24.06 -24.05
C SER A 1073 -15.89 23.03 -25.14
N LEU A 1074 -16.33 21.82 -24.78
CA LEU A 1074 -16.54 20.72 -25.74
C LEU A 1074 -17.61 21.05 -26.79
N PRO A 1075 -18.82 21.48 -26.38
CA PRO A 1075 -19.86 21.82 -27.36
C PRO A 1075 -19.47 23.02 -28.23
N GLN A 1076 -18.70 23.97 -27.70
CA GLN A 1076 -18.23 25.12 -28.48
C GLN A 1076 -17.25 24.68 -29.56
N LEU A 1077 -16.26 23.85 -29.20
CA LEU A 1077 -15.27 23.30 -30.13
C LEU A 1077 -15.93 22.51 -31.27
N ASP A 1078 -16.92 21.68 -30.97
CA ASP A 1078 -17.67 20.91 -31.97
C ASP A 1078 -18.51 21.79 -32.91
N ASN A 1079 -18.96 22.95 -32.43
CA ASN A 1079 -19.82 23.85 -33.20
C ASN A 1079 -19.03 24.85 -34.08
N ILE A 1080 -17.75 25.13 -33.78
CA ILE A 1080 -16.90 26.05 -34.57
C ILE A 1080 -16.90 25.72 -36.08
N PRO A 1081 -16.68 24.46 -36.53
CA PRO A 1081 -16.72 24.15 -37.96
C PRO A 1081 -18.11 24.41 -38.58
N ARG A 1082 -19.19 24.16 -37.84
CA ARG A 1082 -20.58 24.30 -38.32
C ARG A 1082 -20.96 25.75 -38.55
N GLU A 1083 -20.60 26.64 -37.61
CA GLU A 1083 -20.79 28.09 -37.77
C GLU A 1083 -20.02 28.61 -38.99
N ASN A 1084 -18.76 28.16 -39.17
CA ASN A 1084 -17.95 28.59 -40.31
C ASN A 1084 -18.46 28.07 -41.67
N HIS A 1085 -19.06 26.86 -41.73
CA HIS A 1085 -19.72 26.35 -42.95
C HIS A 1085 -21.03 27.09 -43.27
N GLY A 1086 -21.80 27.49 -42.25
CA GLY A 1086 -23.07 28.22 -42.42
C GLY A 1086 -22.91 29.62 -43.00
N ILE A 1087 -21.77 30.29 -42.72
CA ILE A 1087 -21.44 31.64 -43.20
C ILE A 1087 -21.33 31.70 -44.75
N ASN A 1088 -21.03 30.57 -45.42
CA ASN A 1088 -20.83 30.53 -46.87
C ASN A 1088 -22.10 30.17 -47.69
N ALA A 1089 -23.14 29.59 -47.09
CA ALA A 1089 -24.29 29.06 -47.85
C ALA A 1089 -25.49 30.03 -47.94
N ARG A 1090 -25.62 30.97 -47.01
CA ARG A 1090 -26.67 32.00 -47.02
C ARG A 1090 -26.08 33.29 -46.50
N GLY A 1091 -25.67 34.19 -47.40
CA GLY A 1091 -25.10 35.50 -47.06
C GLY A 1091 -26.07 36.47 -46.36
N ASN A 1092 -26.67 36.06 -45.25
CA ASN A 1092 -27.43 36.90 -44.34
C ASN A 1092 -26.80 36.76 -42.96
N ALA A 1093 -26.06 37.80 -42.56
CA ALA A 1093 -25.79 38.08 -41.17
C ALA A 1093 -27.12 38.43 -40.49
N SER A 1094 -27.83 37.42 -39.97
CA SER A 1094 -28.93 37.66 -39.03
C SER A 1094 -28.38 37.51 -37.63
N ASN A 1095 -28.25 38.68 -36.98
CA ASN A 1095 -28.24 38.88 -35.53
C ASN A 1095 -28.77 37.69 -34.73
N HIS A 1096 -27.99 37.20 -33.77
CA HIS A 1096 -28.32 37.19 -32.33
C HIS A 1096 -27.32 36.28 -31.59
N GLY A 1097 -26.34 36.88 -30.90
CA GLY A 1097 -25.44 36.19 -29.97
C GLY A 1097 -23.95 36.13 -30.36
N PRO A 1098 -23.03 35.95 -29.39
CA PRO A 1098 -21.61 35.73 -29.64
C PRO A 1098 -21.34 34.40 -30.36
N SER A 1099 -20.30 34.37 -31.19
CA SER A 1099 -19.87 33.15 -31.89
C SER A 1099 -19.29 32.11 -30.92
N SER A 1100 -19.25 30.83 -31.33
CA SER A 1100 -18.64 29.77 -30.52
C SER A 1100 -17.17 30.04 -30.21
N LEU A 1101 -16.49 30.76 -31.11
CA LEU A 1101 -15.11 31.17 -30.94
C LEU A 1101 -14.95 32.23 -29.84
N GLU A 1102 -15.81 33.25 -29.84
CA GLU A 1102 -15.80 34.34 -28.84
C GLU A 1102 -16.16 33.85 -27.44
N GLU A 1103 -17.16 32.96 -27.35
CA GLU A 1103 -17.54 32.33 -26.08
C GLU A 1103 -16.40 31.45 -25.54
N LEU A 1104 -15.73 30.68 -26.42
CA LEU A 1104 -14.58 29.86 -26.04
C LEU A 1104 -13.39 30.70 -25.59
N ASP A 1105 -13.12 31.83 -26.25
CA ASP A 1105 -12.04 32.75 -25.86
C ASP A 1105 -12.29 33.39 -24.50
N THR A 1106 -13.53 33.79 -24.23
CA THR A 1106 -13.95 34.29 -22.90
C THR A 1106 -13.64 33.26 -21.81
N LEU A 1107 -13.97 31.99 -22.04
CA LEU A 1107 -13.71 30.91 -21.10
C LEU A 1107 -12.20 30.66 -20.90
N LEU A 1108 -11.41 30.69 -21.97
CA LEU A 1108 -9.95 30.54 -21.92
C LEU A 1108 -9.30 31.66 -21.10
N ASP A 1109 -9.75 32.90 -21.25
CA ASP A 1109 -9.26 34.03 -20.46
C ASP A 1109 -9.50 33.81 -18.95
N ILE A 1110 -10.71 33.39 -18.58
CA ILE A 1110 -11.06 33.08 -17.19
C ILE A 1110 -10.19 31.93 -16.65
N LEU A 1111 -9.99 30.85 -17.42
CA LEU A 1111 -9.14 29.73 -17.04
C LEU A 1111 -7.66 30.14 -16.88
N ARG A 1112 -7.15 31.04 -17.72
CA ARG A 1112 -5.78 31.60 -17.60
C ARG A 1112 -5.62 32.38 -16.30
N GLN A 1113 -6.58 33.23 -15.95
CA GLN A 1113 -6.58 33.96 -14.67
C GLN A 1113 -6.54 32.99 -13.48
N ARG A 1114 -7.36 31.94 -13.52
CA ARG A 1114 -7.43 30.91 -12.47
C ARG A 1114 -6.18 30.03 -12.38
N GLY A 1115 -5.40 29.93 -13.46
CA GLY A 1115 -4.16 29.16 -13.54
C GLY A 1115 -3.10 29.54 -12.51
N PHE A 1116 -3.18 30.75 -11.92
CA PHE A 1116 -2.28 31.18 -10.86
C PHE A 1116 -2.50 30.43 -9.53
N LYS A 1117 -3.76 30.20 -9.17
CA LYS A 1117 -4.16 29.51 -7.93
C LYS A 1117 -4.36 28.00 -8.13
N PHE A 1118 -4.75 27.60 -9.34
CA PHE A 1118 -4.99 26.21 -9.71
C PHE A 1118 -4.13 25.86 -10.93
N PRO A 1119 -2.92 25.31 -10.73
CA PRO A 1119 -2.02 24.95 -11.82
C PRO A 1119 -2.67 24.06 -12.88
N GLY A 1120 -3.60 23.18 -12.50
CA GLY A 1120 -4.36 22.34 -13.42
C GLY A 1120 -5.13 23.12 -14.50
N SER A 1121 -5.53 24.37 -14.25
CA SER A 1121 -6.20 25.21 -15.27
C SER A 1121 -5.31 25.46 -16.48
N LYS A 1122 -3.98 25.55 -16.29
CA LYS A 1122 -3.03 25.75 -17.40
C LYS A 1122 -3.03 24.56 -18.36
N SER A 1123 -3.13 23.34 -17.83
CA SER A 1123 -3.25 22.12 -18.64
C SER A 1123 -4.55 22.13 -19.45
N ILE A 1124 -5.65 22.57 -18.85
CA ILE A 1124 -6.94 22.71 -19.54
C ILE A 1124 -6.86 23.73 -20.68
N VAL A 1125 -6.31 24.93 -20.40
CA VAL A 1125 -6.11 25.99 -21.41
C VAL A 1125 -5.30 25.47 -22.59
N SER A 1126 -4.14 24.86 -22.33
CA SER A 1126 -3.26 24.37 -23.38
C SER A 1126 -3.94 23.36 -24.29
N LYS A 1127 -4.77 22.47 -23.75
CA LYS A 1127 -5.47 21.47 -24.57
C LYS A 1127 -6.64 22.08 -25.35
N ILE A 1128 -7.44 22.95 -24.72
CA ILE A 1128 -8.54 23.62 -25.42
C ILE A 1128 -7.99 24.49 -26.56
N GLU A 1129 -6.87 25.19 -26.36
CA GLU A 1129 -6.20 25.96 -27.42
C GLU A 1129 -5.74 25.07 -28.57
N HIS A 1130 -5.19 23.90 -28.28
CA HIS A 1130 -4.79 22.93 -29.29
C HIS A 1130 -5.99 22.44 -30.12
N LEU A 1131 -7.07 22.01 -29.45
CA LEU A 1131 -8.31 21.57 -30.11
C LEU A 1131 -8.98 22.70 -30.90
N LYS A 1132 -8.89 23.94 -30.39
CA LYS A 1132 -9.37 25.14 -31.09
C LYS A 1132 -8.63 25.31 -32.42
N LEU A 1133 -7.30 25.14 -32.43
CA LEU A 1133 -6.50 25.21 -33.67
C LEU A 1133 -6.85 24.10 -34.65
N GLU A 1134 -7.10 22.88 -34.17
CA GLU A 1134 -7.55 21.77 -35.01
C GLU A 1134 -8.94 22.02 -35.63
N ALA A 1135 -9.89 22.52 -34.84
CA ALA A 1135 -11.23 22.87 -35.33
C ALA A 1135 -11.17 23.99 -36.40
N LEU A 1136 -10.21 24.91 -36.29
CA LEU A 1136 -9.97 25.97 -37.27
C LEU A 1136 -9.21 25.49 -38.51
N SER A 1137 -8.38 24.44 -38.42
CA SER A 1137 -7.54 23.95 -39.53
C SER A 1137 -8.28 23.02 -40.50
N GLN A 1138 -9.39 22.40 -40.07
CA GLN A 1138 -10.30 21.63 -40.94
C GLN A 1138 -10.90 22.47 -42.10
N HIS A 1139 -10.59 23.77 -42.14
CA HIS A 1139 -11.07 24.74 -43.12
C HIS A 1139 -10.24 24.85 -44.42
N ASN A 1140 -9.10 24.16 -44.54
CA ASN A 1140 -8.12 24.42 -45.63
C ASN A 1140 -7.92 23.31 -46.68
N ASP A 1141 -8.67 22.19 -46.64
CA ASP A 1141 -8.52 21.12 -47.64
C ASP A 1141 -9.84 20.85 -48.40
N PRO A 1142 -9.99 21.32 -49.66
CA PRO A 1142 -11.19 21.05 -50.46
C PRO A 1142 -11.29 19.59 -50.95
N SER A 1143 -10.30 18.73 -50.64
CA SER A 1143 -10.16 17.40 -51.22
C SER A 1143 -10.19 16.23 -50.23
N SER A 1144 -10.42 16.48 -48.94
CA SER A 1144 -10.56 15.42 -47.94
C SER A 1144 -12.00 14.86 -47.91
N PRO A 1145 -12.23 13.56 -48.19
CA PRO A 1145 -13.50 12.93 -47.88
C PRO A 1145 -13.59 12.85 -46.36
N THR A 1146 -14.69 13.35 -45.79
CA THR A 1146 -15.09 13.26 -44.38
C THR A 1146 -14.64 11.94 -43.72
N SER A 1147 -13.45 11.94 -43.11
CA SER A 1147 -12.96 10.83 -42.29
C SER A 1147 -13.15 11.21 -40.83
N GLY A 1148 -14.40 11.09 -40.36
CA GLY A 1148 -14.65 10.89 -38.94
C GLY A 1148 -13.98 9.59 -38.47
N PRO A 1149 -13.67 9.45 -37.17
CA PRO A 1149 -13.05 8.24 -36.65
C PRO A 1149 -13.91 7.02 -37.00
N ALA A 1150 -13.24 5.93 -37.36
CA ALA A 1150 -13.79 4.74 -37.98
C ALA A 1150 -15.14 4.29 -37.41
N ARG A 1151 -16.14 4.16 -38.30
CA ARG A 1151 -17.35 3.34 -38.08
C ARG A 1151 -16.94 1.95 -37.58
N ARG A 1152 -17.09 1.69 -36.28
CA ARG A 1152 -17.19 0.31 -35.78
C ARG A 1152 -18.56 -0.23 -36.22
N HIS A 1153 -18.57 -0.95 -37.33
CA HIS A 1153 -19.65 -1.87 -37.66
C HIS A 1153 -19.65 -3.00 -36.62
N LEU A 1154 -20.38 -2.80 -35.54
CA LEU A 1154 -20.95 -3.90 -34.77
C LEU A 1154 -22.37 -4.09 -35.30
N SER A 1155 -22.59 -5.25 -35.90
CA SER A 1155 -23.91 -5.77 -36.20
C SER A 1155 -24.73 -5.88 -34.91
N GLU A 1156 -25.70 -4.99 -34.73
CA GLU A 1156 -26.78 -5.13 -33.74
C GLU A 1156 -28.14 -5.32 -34.43
N PRO A 1157 -29.04 -6.10 -33.81
CA PRO A 1157 -30.36 -6.43 -34.37
C PRO A 1157 -31.33 -5.24 -34.24
N HIS A 1158 -32.20 -5.11 -35.26
CA HIS A 1158 -33.52 -4.45 -35.40
C HIS A 1158 -34.05 -3.38 -34.39
N PRO A 1159 -34.92 -2.46 -34.88
CA PRO A 1159 -35.16 -1.14 -34.26
C PRO A 1159 -36.10 -1.22 -33.05
N GLU A 1160 -35.61 -0.78 -31.89
CA GLU A 1160 -36.36 -0.50 -30.67
C GLU A 1160 -36.57 1.02 -30.53
N PRO A 1161 -37.64 1.47 -29.84
CA PRO A 1161 -38.20 2.82 -29.98
C PRO A 1161 -37.25 3.90 -29.44
N HIS A 1162 -36.92 4.89 -30.28
CA HIS A 1162 -36.20 6.07 -29.84
C HIS A 1162 -36.99 6.81 -28.75
N LEU A 1163 -36.30 7.13 -27.66
CA LEU A 1163 -36.86 7.89 -26.55
C LEU A 1163 -37.04 9.36 -26.96
N THR A 1164 -38.28 9.86 -26.96
CA THR A 1164 -38.56 11.29 -27.15
C THR A 1164 -38.23 12.04 -25.87
N VAL A 1165 -37.40 13.08 -25.98
CA VAL A 1165 -37.03 13.93 -24.83
C VAL A 1165 -38.30 14.66 -24.36
N LEU A 1166 -38.43 14.85 -23.04
CA LEU A 1166 -39.36 15.81 -22.44
C LEU A 1166 -39.22 17.19 -23.13
N ARG A 1167 -40.25 18.05 -23.12
CA ARG A 1167 -40.17 19.38 -23.75
C ARG A 1167 -38.87 20.08 -23.36
N VAL A 1168 -38.04 20.37 -24.35
CA VAL A 1168 -36.67 20.86 -24.22
C VAL A 1168 -36.62 22.15 -23.37
N HIS A 1169 -37.63 23.01 -23.48
CA HIS A 1169 -37.77 24.20 -22.63
C HIS A 1169 -37.87 23.92 -21.13
N GLU A 1170 -38.31 22.73 -20.73
CA GLU A 1170 -38.47 22.38 -19.31
C GLU A 1170 -37.13 22.02 -18.64
N LEU A 1171 -36.08 21.72 -19.42
CA LEU A 1171 -34.70 21.59 -18.94
C LEU A 1171 -33.97 22.94 -18.87
N PHE A 1172 -34.53 23.97 -19.52
CA PHE A 1172 -34.00 25.32 -19.52
C PHE A 1172 -35.10 26.35 -19.17
N PRO A 1173 -35.74 26.26 -17.99
CA PRO A 1173 -36.79 27.20 -17.58
C PRO A 1173 -36.19 28.54 -17.12
N PHE A 1174 -35.26 29.09 -17.90
CA PHE A 1174 -34.46 30.26 -17.58
C PHE A 1174 -34.72 31.38 -18.60
N PRO A 1175 -34.62 32.66 -18.19
CA PRO A 1175 -34.86 33.78 -19.07
C PRO A 1175 -33.83 33.82 -20.20
N LYS A 1176 -34.26 34.22 -21.41
CA LYS A 1176 -33.38 34.38 -22.60
C LYS A 1176 -32.21 35.36 -22.36
N THR A 1177 -32.28 36.22 -21.33
CA THR A 1177 -31.19 37.10 -20.89
C THR A 1177 -30.00 36.36 -20.27
N LEU A 1178 -30.14 35.08 -19.94
CA LEU A 1178 -29.04 34.25 -19.44
C LEU A 1178 -28.02 33.90 -20.55
N SER A 1179 -28.53 33.55 -21.73
CA SER A 1179 -27.72 33.31 -22.93
C SER A 1179 -28.56 33.55 -24.17
N SER A 1180 -27.97 34.23 -25.17
CA SER A 1180 -28.57 34.40 -26.50
C SER A 1180 -28.92 33.07 -27.19
N ARG A 1181 -28.22 31.97 -26.87
CA ARG A 1181 -28.44 30.66 -27.48
C ARG A 1181 -29.66 29.93 -26.92
N LEU A 1182 -30.32 30.45 -25.89
CA LEU A 1182 -31.62 29.93 -25.45
C LEU A 1182 -32.71 30.09 -26.53
N GLU A 1183 -32.52 30.98 -27.52
CA GLU A 1183 -33.41 31.07 -28.69
C GLU A 1183 -33.35 29.82 -29.59
N LEU A 1184 -32.27 29.04 -29.52
CA LEU A 1184 -32.16 27.79 -30.27
C LEU A 1184 -33.15 26.72 -29.80
N LEU A 1185 -33.67 26.83 -28.57
CA LEU A 1185 -34.63 25.87 -28.02
C LEU A 1185 -35.95 25.85 -28.81
N ASP A 1186 -36.41 27.03 -29.29
CA ASP A 1186 -37.59 27.17 -30.14
C ASP A 1186 -37.44 26.38 -31.46
N ALA A 1187 -36.22 26.40 -32.04
CA ALA A 1187 -35.90 25.66 -33.25
C ALA A 1187 -35.75 24.14 -33.00
N ILE A 1188 -35.17 23.75 -31.86
CA ILE A 1188 -35.03 22.34 -31.46
C ILE A 1188 -36.42 21.68 -31.33
N GLU A 1189 -37.37 22.35 -30.66
CA GLU A 1189 -38.74 21.80 -30.50
C GLU A 1189 -39.55 21.78 -31.80
N ALA A 1190 -39.32 22.73 -32.70
CA ALA A 1190 -39.98 22.76 -34.01
C ALA A 1190 -39.48 21.66 -34.96
N GLU A 1191 -38.18 21.33 -34.89
CA GLU A 1191 -37.56 20.29 -35.73
C GLU A 1191 -37.85 18.86 -35.25
N ASP A 1192 -38.00 18.63 -33.93
CA ASP A 1192 -38.44 17.34 -33.36
C ASP A 1192 -39.83 16.90 -33.87
N ALA A 1193 -40.62 17.84 -34.41
CA ALA A 1193 -41.94 17.59 -34.94
C ALA A 1193 -41.99 17.22 -36.44
N ILE A 1194 -40.91 17.41 -37.22
CA ILE A 1194 -41.02 17.44 -38.70
C ILE A 1194 -40.16 16.43 -39.47
N ASP A 1195 -38.84 16.30 -39.33
CA ASP A 1195 -38.09 15.38 -40.20
C ASP A 1195 -36.69 15.03 -39.65
N GLY A 1196 -36.43 13.73 -39.50
CA GLY A 1196 -35.17 13.18 -39.02
C GLY A 1196 -34.03 13.29 -40.05
N PHE A 1197 -33.26 14.38 -40.00
CA PHE A 1197 -32.03 14.48 -40.79
C PHE A 1197 -30.91 15.26 -40.08
N PHE A 1198 -30.12 14.59 -39.23
CA PHE A 1198 -28.74 14.99 -38.94
C PHE A 1198 -27.89 13.77 -38.61
N SER A 1199 -26.75 13.66 -39.29
CA SER A 1199 -25.65 12.77 -38.96
C SER A 1199 -24.64 13.54 -38.13
N ASN A 1200 -24.31 13.05 -36.92
CA ASN A 1200 -22.95 12.92 -36.38
C ASN A 1200 -22.98 12.58 -34.88
N TYR A 1201 -22.28 11.50 -34.52
CA TYR A 1201 -22.00 11.10 -33.14
C TYR A 1201 -20.91 11.99 -32.54
N ALA A 1202 -21.06 12.39 -31.28
CA ALA A 1202 -19.99 13.00 -30.50
C ALA A 1202 -19.47 12.02 -29.45
N ASP A 1203 -18.46 11.24 -29.82
CA ASP A 1203 -17.65 10.42 -28.90
C ASP A 1203 -16.64 11.36 -28.19
N TRP A 1204 -17.12 12.30 -27.37
CA TRP A 1204 -16.23 13.18 -26.58
C TRP A 1204 -15.81 12.49 -25.29
N SER A 1205 -15.02 11.42 -25.33
CA SER A 1205 -14.49 10.86 -24.07
C SER A 1205 -13.85 11.98 -23.25
N ILE A 1206 -14.51 12.40 -22.16
CA ILE A 1206 -13.96 13.34 -21.18
C ILE A 1206 -12.60 12.82 -20.68
N GLY A 1207 -12.37 11.50 -20.76
CA GLY A 1207 -11.08 10.84 -20.52
C GLY A 1207 -10.01 11.10 -21.58
N ASN A 1208 -10.37 11.14 -22.87
CA ASN A 1208 -9.42 11.35 -23.97
C ASN A 1208 -8.94 12.80 -24.03
N MET A 1209 -9.81 13.75 -23.64
CA MET A 1209 -9.48 15.16 -23.74
C MET A 1209 -8.45 15.67 -22.75
N PHE A 1210 -8.02 14.90 -21.75
CA PHE A 1210 -6.97 15.34 -20.82
C PHE A 1210 -5.67 14.54 -20.88
N GLY A 1211 -5.47 13.76 -21.94
CA GLY A 1211 -4.21 13.03 -22.12
C GLY A 1211 -4.01 11.95 -21.06
N PHE A 1212 -5.07 11.21 -20.74
CA PHE A 1212 -4.90 9.89 -20.13
C PHE A 1212 -4.60 8.80 -21.17
N ASP A 1213 -4.88 9.07 -22.45
CA ASP A 1213 -4.55 8.17 -23.59
C ASP A 1213 -3.62 8.80 -24.65
N ASP A 1214 -3.54 10.13 -24.78
CA ASP A 1214 -2.69 10.82 -25.78
C ASP A 1214 -1.29 11.18 -25.24
N ILE A 1215 -0.52 10.17 -24.84
CA ILE A 1215 0.94 10.23 -24.97
C ILE A 1215 1.30 9.26 -26.09
N ASN A 1216 1.31 9.78 -27.32
CA ASN A 1216 1.95 9.10 -28.43
C ASN A 1216 3.47 9.32 -28.30
N LEU A 1217 4.16 8.39 -27.62
CA LEU A 1217 5.62 8.43 -27.43
C LEU A 1217 6.43 8.22 -28.73
N LEU A 1218 5.78 8.22 -29.90
CA LEU A 1218 6.43 8.08 -31.21
C LEU A 1218 6.76 9.41 -31.90
N ASP A 1219 6.30 10.56 -31.39
CA ASP A 1219 6.52 11.87 -32.04
C ASP A 1219 7.63 12.74 -31.40
N TYR A 1220 8.47 12.16 -30.53
CA TYR A 1220 9.76 12.73 -30.12
C TYR A 1220 10.92 11.76 -30.43
N ALA A 1221 10.91 11.20 -31.63
CA ALA A 1221 12.08 10.62 -32.31
C ALA A 1221 12.52 11.54 -33.46
#